data_AF-A0A4R5W8F5-F1
#
_entry.id   AF-A0A4R5W8F5-F1
#
_cell.length_a   1.000
_cell.length_b   1.000
_cell.length_c   1.000
_cell.angle_alpha   90.00
_cell.angle_beta   90.00
_cell.angle_gamma   90.00
#
_symmetry.space_group_name_H-M   'P 1'
#
loop_
_entity.id
_entity.type
_entity.pdbx_description
1 polymer ?
#
loop_
_entity_poly.entity_id
_entity_poly.type
_entity_poly.pdbx_seq_one_letter_code
_entity_poly.pdbx_strand_id
1 'polypeptide(L)'
;MSSVRTLPIRVAPIAGEAMDSWLEAIAHRTNTMHADLLSAVGLIASKGMGISTWMVEPAAKEIQSLSVATSLRADLLESMVLQHYSERALRISPDGRTLSRTFPWGRGRGSRFCPNCLEATGGRWQLSWRLGWAFACTTHNCLLADACPECGVVQRLRTHIGDVVPQPGRCAHPASDAIGRAPERCGADLTTVSTMVFDTEHPVVRAQKTINAVIDSETAAFGVYRLHPQPRINVLSDIRAVAGRILAYATTEDLKATITPDLLVAHQSVDERPSRRYSPAQTAAKPGLAAPARAATAAVGAVGAMDVLNRNDVSAAGDSLRWLIISSRDRGSAVSATNTAWGKNTTPVLSAVQLAALGPLLKPSDQLRHRVGTALPNRPTADKRRAEVLAQGLPTMLWPAWSLRMAIPDSHQRHLRPALSSAVLLVNSRLNLDEAAAMIDSPLDGHAVSRVLQLLEKQAQWYGLRLALIRMADYLVDCRIPIDYRRRRQLDYSMLLPDKVWTQICRDTGTPGVRSIRARIARCLLFERLSGLPASASSVFPGSNAFRTQVADFPRYLTTELDQALDKHAQEFLADQGVSGEPSVWEPPAAVLDGLDLPGDDPGKVKIEHLHRAVTTDGIKLGATARRLNTGLDTVRYLLETHPPPPPVRSETTPYNRAYVTAKAALPRERLLELYERQHMSLSDIAESVSVSRQVVGRIARDYDLTLREPGLEARTIIERDWLHDQYVNKRRTLPDLAKETGMSTANMARWAKTHGIPLRARGGASHSSALGAADDAANAPELLRPALAGVGGRERLERFVAASRFSTLTAAAEKLGIHQFTLVNQINRIERELALKLFIRAERGRPMQLTDDGERVVDAVRAYKPRGRK
;
A
#
# COMPACT_ATOMS: atom_id res chain seq x y z
N MET A 1 -80.22 3.17 -11.26
CA MET A 1 -79.04 3.16 -12.15
C MET A 1 -79.43 2.36 -13.38
N SER A 2 -79.54 3.00 -14.55
CA SER A 2 -79.86 2.28 -15.79
C SER A 2 -78.76 1.28 -16.09
N SER A 3 -79.12 0.04 -16.44
CA SER A 3 -78.18 -0.99 -16.86
C SER A 3 -77.36 -0.51 -18.06
N VAL A 4 -76.03 -0.56 -17.99
CA VAL A 4 -75.14 -0.23 -19.11
C VAL A 4 -75.45 -1.18 -20.27
N ARG A 5 -75.73 -0.63 -21.45
CA ARG A 5 -76.04 -1.38 -22.67
C ARG A 5 -74.87 -1.34 -23.64
N THR A 6 -74.78 -2.37 -24.48
CA THR A 6 -73.76 -2.43 -25.53
C THR A 6 -73.98 -1.36 -26.59
N LEU A 7 -72.91 -0.70 -27.02
CA LEU A 7 -72.94 0.36 -28.02
C LEU A 7 -73.32 -0.22 -29.40
N PRO A 8 -74.22 0.46 -30.14
CA PRO A 8 -74.69 -0.01 -31.46
C PRO A 8 -73.62 0.12 -32.55
N ILE A 9 -72.69 1.06 -32.41
CA ILE A 9 -71.55 1.26 -33.31
C ILE A 9 -70.29 1.14 -32.49
N ARG A 10 -69.33 0.33 -32.96
CA ARG A 10 -68.06 0.08 -32.30
C ARG A 10 -66.91 0.54 -33.17
N VAL A 11 -65.90 1.13 -32.54
CA VAL A 11 -64.63 1.51 -33.16
C VAL A 11 -63.56 0.70 -32.45
N ALA A 12 -62.73 -0.04 -33.19
CA ALA A 12 -61.62 -0.75 -32.60
C ALA A 12 -60.56 0.27 -32.07
N PRO A 13 -59.99 0.05 -30.88
CA PRO A 13 -58.83 0.82 -30.44
C PRO A 13 -57.60 0.47 -31.30
N ILE A 14 -56.69 1.43 -31.46
CA ILE A 14 -55.39 1.16 -32.10
C ILE A 14 -54.34 0.76 -31.05
N ALA A 15 -53.22 0.20 -31.49
CA ALA A 15 -52.12 -0.16 -30.60
C ALA A 15 -51.60 1.08 -29.83
N GLY A 16 -51.47 0.95 -28.51
CA GLY A 16 -50.95 1.99 -27.61
C GLY A 16 -51.88 3.18 -27.37
N GLU A 17 -53.12 3.13 -27.85
CA GLU A 17 -54.04 4.26 -27.78
C GLU A 17 -54.46 4.61 -26.34
N ALA A 18 -54.58 5.91 -26.06
CA ALA A 18 -55.19 6.38 -24.82
C ALA A 18 -56.72 6.19 -24.84
N MET A 19 -57.30 5.76 -23.71
CA MET A 19 -58.74 5.51 -23.59
C MET A 19 -59.60 6.75 -23.90
N ASP A 20 -59.17 7.95 -23.49
CA ASP A 20 -59.87 9.20 -23.80
C ASP A 20 -59.91 9.49 -25.30
N SER A 21 -58.81 9.27 -26.02
CA SER A 21 -58.74 9.35 -27.48
C SER A 21 -59.68 8.36 -28.17
N TRP A 22 -59.73 7.12 -27.70
CA TRP A 22 -60.57 6.10 -28.29
C TRP A 22 -62.06 6.42 -28.13
N LEU A 23 -62.45 6.89 -26.94
CA LEU A 23 -63.82 7.35 -26.67
C LEU A 23 -64.17 8.61 -27.47
N GLU A 24 -63.23 9.54 -27.66
CA GLU A 24 -63.42 10.69 -28.56
C GLU A 24 -63.70 10.24 -30.00
N ALA A 25 -62.98 9.22 -30.49
CA ALA A 25 -63.19 8.69 -31.84
C ALA A 25 -64.51 7.93 -32.00
N ILE A 26 -64.97 7.22 -30.97
CA ILE A 26 -66.32 6.63 -30.96
C ILE A 26 -67.36 7.76 -31.05
N ALA A 27 -67.26 8.78 -30.17
CA ALA A 27 -68.20 9.90 -30.15
C ALA A 27 -68.25 10.64 -31.49
N HIS A 28 -67.10 10.85 -32.12
CA HIS A 28 -67.01 11.42 -33.46
C HIS A 28 -67.72 10.54 -34.50
N ARG A 29 -67.45 9.22 -34.49
CA ARG A 29 -68.04 8.28 -35.44
C ARG A 29 -69.55 8.15 -35.29
N THR A 30 -70.07 8.27 -34.07
CA THR A 30 -71.51 8.18 -33.77
C THR A 30 -72.20 9.56 -33.75
N ASN A 31 -71.48 10.63 -34.05
CA ASN A 31 -71.95 12.01 -33.96
C ASN A 31 -72.65 12.32 -32.61
N THR A 32 -72.06 11.85 -31.52
CA THR A 32 -72.61 11.94 -30.15
C THR A 32 -71.78 12.91 -29.32
N MET A 33 -72.44 13.68 -28.43
CA MET A 33 -71.71 14.53 -27.49
C MET A 33 -70.85 13.66 -26.56
N HIS A 34 -69.65 14.13 -26.22
CA HIS A 34 -68.70 13.32 -25.45
C HIS A 34 -69.25 12.95 -24.06
N ALA A 35 -69.97 13.86 -23.38
CA ALA A 35 -70.57 13.58 -22.08
C ALA A 35 -71.64 12.48 -22.15
N ASP A 36 -72.45 12.46 -23.21
CA ASP A 36 -73.49 11.44 -23.40
C ASP A 36 -72.86 10.07 -23.65
N LEU A 37 -71.80 10.01 -24.45
CA LEU A 37 -71.05 8.77 -24.64
C LEU A 37 -70.41 8.29 -23.33
N LEU A 38 -69.74 9.17 -22.58
CA LEU A 38 -69.13 8.82 -21.29
C LEU A 38 -70.17 8.26 -20.32
N SER A 39 -71.33 8.93 -20.22
CA SER A 39 -72.46 8.46 -19.40
C SER A 39 -72.96 7.09 -19.86
N ALA A 40 -73.09 6.88 -21.17
CA ALA A 40 -73.54 5.60 -21.75
C ALA A 40 -72.60 4.43 -21.44
N VAL A 41 -71.30 4.68 -21.30
CA VAL A 41 -70.30 3.65 -20.95
C VAL A 41 -70.01 3.56 -19.45
N GLY A 42 -70.75 4.30 -18.62
CA GLY A 42 -70.62 4.26 -17.15
C GLY A 42 -69.47 5.11 -16.59
N LEU A 43 -68.99 6.11 -17.34
CA LEU A 43 -67.97 7.07 -16.92
C LEU A 43 -68.58 8.46 -16.65
N ILE A 44 -67.92 9.25 -15.81
CA ILE A 44 -68.34 10.61 -15.48
C ILE A 44 -67.46 11.63 -16.22
N ALA A 45 -68.11 12.51 -16.99
CA ALA A 45 -67.45 13.65 -17.60
C ALA A 45 -66.95 14.62 -16.53
N SER A 46 -65.63 14.77 -16.42
CA SER A 46 -65.01 15.75 -15.52
C SER A 46 -64.87 17.08 -16.25
N LYS A 47 -65.33 18.20 -15.66
CA LYS A 47 -65.10 19.56 -16.20
C LYS A 47 -63.97 20.22 -15.42
N GLY A 48 -62.84 20.51 -16.06
CA GLY A 48 -61.77 21.28 -15.42
C GLY A 48 -60.36 21.09 -15.97
N MET A 49 -59.40 21.65 -15.25
CA MET A 49 -57.97 21.49 -15.54
C MET A 49 -57.49 20.10 -15.08
N GLY A 50 -56.71 19.41 -15.91
CA GLY A 50 -56.07 18.14 -15.57
C GLY A 50 -56.60 16.96 -16.36
N ILE A 51 -56.31 15.76 -15.84
CA ILE A 51 -56.68 14.47 -16.41
C ILE A 51 -57.81 13.86 -15.57
N SER A 52 -58.75 13.18 -16.22
CA SER A 52 -59.82 12.47 -15.54
C SER A 52 -59.26 11.35 -14.64
N THR A 53 -59.91 11.07 -13.50
CA THR A 53 -59.47 10.00 -12.58
C THR A 53 -59.48 8.62 -13.25
N TRP A 54 -60.49 8.35 -14.07
CA TRP A 54 -60.60 7.09 -14.82
C TRP A 54 -59.52 6.91 -15.90
N MET A 55 -58.83 7.99 -16.31
CA MET A 55 -57.65 7.91 -17.17
C MET A 55 -56.36 7.60 -16.38
N VAL A 56 -56.38 7.83 -15.06
CA VAL A 56 -55.26 7.53 -14.16
C VAL A 56 -55.37 6.09 -13.68
N GLU A 57 -56.46 5.78 -12.97
CA GLU A 57 -56.74 4.48 -12.39
C GLU A 57 -58.28 4.31 -12.34
N PRO A 58 -58.87 3.65 -13.34
CA PRO A 58 -60.31 3.42 -13.37
C PRO A 58 -60.72 2.42 -12.28
N ALA A 59 -61.87 2.66 -11.65
CA ALA A 59 -62.44 1.73 -10.69
C ALA A 59 -62.87 0.42 -11.39
N ALA A 60 -62.83 -0.70 -10.68
CA ALA A 60 -63.24 -2.00 -11.23
C ALA A 60 -64.65 -1.99 -11.87
N LYS A 61 -65.59 -1.20 -11.29
CA LYS A 61 -66.94 -1.01 -11.84
C LYS A 61 -66.94 -0.22 -13.15
N GLU A 62 -66.03 0.74 -13.32
CA GLU A 62 -65.87 1.52 -14.56
C GLU A 62 -65.32 0.63 -15.67
N ILE A 63 -64.28 -0.18 -15.40
CA ILE A 63 -63.76 -1.18 -16.35
C ILE A 63 -64.82 -2.21 -16.73
N GLN A 64 -65.59 -2.72 -15.77
CA GLN A 64 -66.68 -3.65 -16.07
C GLN A 64 -67.75 -3.01 -16.96
N SER A 65 -68.14 -1.76 -16.67
CA SER A 65 -69.11 -1.01 -17.47
C SER A 65 -68.61 -0.79 -18.89
N LEU A 66 -67.36 -0.36 -19.06
CA LEU A 66 -66.71 -0.20 -20.36
C LEU A 66 -66.63 -1.51 -21.12
N SER A 67 -66.26 -2.60 -20.46
CA SER A 67 -66.18 -3.93 -21.07
C SER A 67 -67.54 -4.40 -21.59
N VAL A 68 -68.62 -4.22 -20.83
CA VAL A 68 -69.99 -4.53 -21.25
C VAL A 68 -70.46 -3.63 -22.40
N ALA A 69 -70.22 -2.32 -22.29
CA ALA A 69 -70.64 -1.34 -23.28
C ALA A 69 -69.95 -1.55 -24.63
N THR A 70 -68.67 -1.91 -24.63
CA THR A 70 -67.84 -1.94 -25.85
C THR A 70 -67.49 -3.35 -26.32
N SER A 71 -67.78 -4.37 -25.51
CA SER A 71 -67.36 -5.76 -25.68
C SER A 71 -65.84 -5.94 -25.83
N LEU A 72 -65.06 -5.02 -25.27
CA LEU A 72 -63.60 -5.18 -25.14
C LEU A 72 -63.25 -5.91 -23.85
N ARG A 73 -62.12 -6.62 -23.87
CA ARG A 73 -61.57 -7.29 -22.68
C ARG A 73 -61.04 -6.25 -21.68
N ALA A 74 -61.19 -6.54 -20.40
CA ALA A 74 -60.76 -5.67 -19.31
C ALA A 74 -59.27 -5.31 -19.37
N ASP A 75 -58.41 -6.28 -19.68
CA ASP A 75 -56.96 -6.07 -19.77
C ASP A 75 -56.53 -5.16 -20.93
N LEU A 76 -57.25 -5.19 -22.05
CA LEU A 76 -57.06 -4.22 -23.13
C LEU A 76 -57.42 -2.81 -22.66
N LEU A 77 -58.56 -2.64 -21.97
CA LEU A 77 -58.97 -1.34 -21.42
C LEU A 77 -57.97 -0.82 -20.38
N GLU A 78 -57.47 -1.69 -19.50
CA GLU A 78 -56.44 -1.36 -18.51
C GLU A 78 -55.11 -0.97 -19.16
N SER A 79 -54.79 -1.51 -20.34
CA SER A 79 -53.60 -1.09 -21.11
C SER A 79 -53.71 0.30 -21.74
N MET A 80 -54.93 0.88 -21.80
CA MET A 80 -55.23 2.17 -22.43
C MET A 80 -55.30 3.33 -21.40
N VAL A 81 -54.98 3.08 -20.13
CA VAL A 81 -54.95 4.07 -19.03
C VAL A 81 -53.60 4.09 -18.33
N LEU A 82 -53.30 5.17 -17.60
CA LEU A 82 -51.97 5.40 -17.04
C LEU A 82 -51.54 4.39 -15.96
N GLN A 83 -52.49 3.69 -15.33
CA GLN A 83 -52.22 2.57 -14.43
C GLN A 83 -51.32 1.51 -15.07
N HIS A 84 -51.40 1.33 -16.40
CA HIS A 84 -50.50 0.46 -17.17
C HIS A 84 -49.00 0.77 -16.96
N TYR A 85 -48.68 2.04 -16.69
CA TYR A 85 -47.31 2.52 -16.45
C TYR A 85 -46.98 2.75 -14.97
N SER A 86 -47.90 2.40 -14.07
CA SER A 86 -47.68 2.51 -12.62
C SER A 86 -46.48 1.66 -12.19
N GLU A 87 -45.59 2.25 -11.41
CA GLU A 87 -44.29 1.72 -10.98
C GLU A 87 -43.31 1.34 -12.13
N ARG A 88 -43.70 1.52 -13.40
CA ARG A 88 -42.85 1.31 -14.58
C ARG A 88 -42.20 2.60 -15.06
N ALA A 89 -43.01 3.64 -15.27
CA ALA A 89 -42.57 4.93 -15.80
C ALA A 89 -43.13 6.15 -15.03
N LEU A 90 -44.17 5.92 -14.22
CA LEU A 90 -44.81 6.90 -13.34
C LEU A 90 -45.20 6.24 -12.02
N ARG A 91 -45.57 7.03 -11.03
CA ARG A 91 -46.16 6.55 -9.77
C ARG A 91 -47.50 7.23 -9.54
N ILE A 92 -48.50 6.44 -9.20
CA ILE A 92 -49.81 6.92 -8.76
C ILE A 92 -49.75 7.14 -7.25
N SER A 93 -50.30 8.25 -6.79
CA SER A 93 -50.38 8.58 -5.37
C SER A 93 -51.23 7.55 -4.61
N PRO A 94 -51.01 7.32 -3.31
CA PRO A 94 -51.78 6.34 -2.52
C PRO A 94 -53.30 6.60 -2.48
N ASP A 95 -53.73 7.81 -2.82
CA ASP A 95 -55.15 8.17 -2.95
C ASP A 95 -55.81 7.65 -4.24
N GLY A 96 -55.03 6.99 -5.12
CA GLY A 96 -55.46 6.37 -6.38
C GLY A 96 -55.93 7.36 -7.45
N ARG A 97 -55.68 8.66 -7.26
CA ARG A 97 -56.36 9.71 -8.04
C ARG A 97 -55.44 10.74 -8.67
N THR A 98 -54.17 10.77 -8.27
CA THR A 98 -53.20 11.75 -8.77
C THR A 98 -51.88 11.10 -9.15
N LEU A 99 -51.16 11.72 -10.08
CA LEU A 99 -49.83 11.30 -10.50
C LEU A 99 -48.77 12.00 -9.66
N SER A 100 -47.76 11.25 -9.22
CA SER A 100 -46.56 11.84 -8.64
C SER A 100 -45.84 12.70 -9.68
N ARG A 101 -45.67 13.99 -9.36
CA ARG A 101 -44.92 14.92 -10.20
C ARG A 101 -43.40 14.72 -10.09
N THR A 102 -42.94 14.09 -9.01
CA THR A 102 -41.53 14.11 -8.61
C THR A 102 -40.77 12.83 -8.93
N PHE A 103 -41.48 11.76 -9.26
CA PHE A 103 -40.90 10.44 -9.39
C PHE A 103 -41.51 9.66 -10.56
N PRO A 104 -40.72 8.97 -11.41
CA PRO A 104 -39.26 9.04 -11.57
C PRO A 104 -38.80 10.21 -12.45
N TRP A 105 -39.67 10.80 -13.28
CA TRP A 105 -39.59 12.13 -13.92
C TRP A 105 -41.00 12.49 -14.40
N GLY A 106 -41.91 12.65 -13.42
CA GLY A 106 -43.34 12.79 -13.68
C GLY A 106 -43.64 13.98 -14.60
N ARG A 107 -44.50 13.77 -15.60
CA ARG A 107 -45.01 14.87 -16.42
C ARG A 107 -46.03 15.68 -15.64
N GLY A 108 -46.04 16.98 -15.88
CA GLY A 108 -47.15 17.85 -15.45
C GLY A 108 -48.43 17.60 -16.25
N ARG A 109 -49.30 18.61 -16.29
CA ARG A 109 -50.55 18.59 -17.05
C ARG A 109 -50.27 18.62 -18.56
N GLY A 110 -51.16 18.05 -19.37
CA GLY A 110 -51.09 18.07 -20.84
C GLY A 110 -50.75 16.72 -21.48
N SER A 111 -50.61 16.71 -22.81
CA SER A 111 -50.04 15.62 -23.63
C SER A 111 -49.08 16.21 -24.66
N ARG A 112 -48.05 15.46 -25.06
CA ARG A 112 -47.37 15.73 -26.34
C ARG A 112 -48.07 14.94 -27.45
N PHE A 113 -47.69 15.20 -28.70
CA PHE A 113 -48.20 14.44 -29.85
C PHE A 113 -47.25 14.46 -31.03
N CYS A 114 -47.36 13.45 -31.89
CA CYS A 114 -46.72 13.44 -33.20
C CYS A 114 -47.77 13.80 -34.27
N PRO A 115 -47.60 14.91 -35.01
CA PRO A 115 -48.54 15.34 -36.05
C PRO A 115 -48.77 14.26 -37.12
N ASN A 116 -47.69 13.63 -37.58
CA ASN A 116 -47.74 12.55 -38.57
C ASN A 116 -48.46 11.29 -38.04
N CYS A 117 -48.35 10.97 -36.74
CA CYS A 117 -49.15 9.89 -36.15
C CYS A 117 -50.63 10.25 -36.07
N LEU A 118 -50.95 11.50 -35.74
CA LEU A 118 -52.34 11.96 -35.75
C LEU A 118 -52.92 11.88 -37.17
N GLU A 119 -52.18 12.30 -38.18
CA GLU A 119 -52.59 12.18 -39.58
C GLU A 119 -52.82 10.72 -39.97
N ALA A 120 -51.84 9.85 -39.76
CA ALA A 120 -51.89 8.44 -40.15
C ALA A 120 -53.00 7.63 -39.44
N THR A 121 -53.48 8.09 -38.27
CA THR A 121 -54.46 7.36 -37.46
C THR A 121 -55.84 8.00 -37.45
N GLY A 122 -56.04 9.15 -38.10
CA GLY A 122 -57.30 9.88 -38.02
C GLY A 122 -57.51 10.58 -36.67
N GLY A 123 -56.43 11.13 -36.11
CA GLY A 123 -56.45 11.99 -34.92
C GLY A 123 -56.32 11.25 -33.59
N ARG A 124 -55.81 10.02 -33.57
CA ARG A 124 -55.78 9.15 -32.39
C ARG A 124 -54.49 9.33 -31.58
N TRP A 125 -54.65 9.55 -30.28
CA TRP A 125 -53.55 9.86 -29.37
C TRP A 125 -53.01 8.62 -28.67
N GLN A 126 -51.69 8.55 -28.56
CA GLN A 126 -51.01 7.48 -27.85
C GLN A 126 -50.96 7.76 -26.35
N LEU A 127 -51.16 6.71 -25.54
CA LEU A 127 -51.07 6.78 -24.08
C LEU A 127 -49.65 7.15 -23.62
N SER A 128 -48.63 6.61 -24.28
CA SER A 128 -47.22 6.86 -23.96
C SER A 128 -46.83 8.35 -24.05
N TRP A 129 -47.53 9.15 -24.87
CA TRP A 129 -47.29 10.59 -24.97
C TRP A 129 -47.67 11.39 -23.71
N ARG A 130 -48.34 10.75 -22.76
CA ARG A 130 -48.63 11.31 -21.42
C ARG A 130 -47.44 11.23 -20.47
N LEU A 131 -46.46 10.38 -20.78
CA LEU A 131 -45.28 10.19 -19.93
C LEU A 131 -44.32 11.38 -20.06
N GLY A 132 -43.62 11.71 -18.96
CA GLY A 132 -42.59 12.76 -18.95
C GLY A 132 -41.43 12.45 -19.89
N TRP A 133 -41.22 11.14 -20.08
CA TRP A 133 -40.21 10.47 -20.86
C TRP A 133 -40.42 10.50 -22.38
N ALA A 134 -41.61 10.86 -22.86
CA ALA A 134 -41.91 10.89 -24.30
C ALA A 134 -41.62 12.27 -24.88
N PHE A 135 -40.47 12.47 -25.52
CA PHE A 135 -40.07 13.72 -26.18
C PHE A 135 -39.88 13.58 -27.70
N ALA A 136 -39.71 12.37 -28.21
CA ALA A 136 -39.61 12.10 -29.64
C ALA A 136 -40.55 10.95 -30.06
N CYS A 137 -40.97 10.98 -31.32
CA CYS A 137 -41.65 9.88 -31.97
C CYS A 137 -40.62 8.94 -32.60
N THR A 138 -40.63 7.66 -32.22
CA THR A 138 -39.68 6.68 -32.78
C THR A 138 -40.17 6.05 -34.09
N THR A 139 -41.41 6.32 -34.49
CA THR A 139 -41.98 5.88 -35.78
C THR A 139 -41.65 6.89 -36.88
N HIS A 140 -41.80 8.18 -36.60
CA HIS A 140 -41.56 9.27 -37.55
C HIS A 140 -40.24 10.02 -37.31
N ASN A 141 -39.42 9.55 -36.35
CA ASN A 141 -38.13 10.11 -35.98
C ASN A 141 -38.13 11.64 -35.75
N CYS A 142 -39.21 12.19 -35.19
CA CYS A 142 -39.35 13.63 -34.99
C CYS A 142 -39.54 14.01 -33.52
N LEU A 143 -39.26 15.26 -33.16
CA LEU A 143 -39.69 15.80 -31.85
C LEU A 143 -41.21 15.77 -31.75
N LEU A 144 -41.73 15.42 -30.57
CA LEU A 144 -43.17 15.56 -30.34
C LEU A 144 -43.53 17.04 -30.20
N ALA A 145 -44.64 17.45 -30.80
CA ALA A 145 -45.26 18.72 -30.54
C ALA A 145 -45.94 18.72 -29.17
N ASP A 146 -46.02 19.88 -28.51
CA ASP A 146 -46.70 20.01 -27.22
C ASP A 146 -47.82 21.06 -27.22
N ALA A 147 -47.80 22.03 -28.13
CA ALA A 147 -48.76 23.12 -28.21
C ALA A 147 -49.42 23.28 -29.59
N CYS A 148 -50.59 23.92 -29.61
CA CYS A 148 -51.29 24.30 -30.83
C CYS A 148 -50.50 25.36 -31.61
N PRO A 149 -50.44 25.30 -32.96
CA PRO A 149 -49.75 26.32 -33.75
C PRO A 149 -50.52 27.65 -33.75
N GLU A 150 -51.85 27.60 -33.69
CA GLU A 150 -52.69 28.80 -33.65
C GLU A 150 -52.86 29.39 -32.24
N CYS A 151 -53.45 28.64 -31.30
CA CYS A 151 -53.73 29.20 -29.97
C CYS A 151 -52.53 29.15 -29.00
N GLY A 152 -51.44 28.44 -29.33
CA GLY A 152 -50.24 28.33 -28.50
C GLY A 152 -50.40 27.53 -27.19
N VAL A 153 -51.60 26.99 -26.90
CA VAL A 153 -51.88 26.27 -25.66
C VAL A 153 -51.39 24.82 -25.74
N VAL A 154 -50.80 24.33 -24.65
CA VAL A 154 -50.39 22.93 -24.49
C VAL A 154 -51.60 22.00 -24.62
N GLN A 155 -51.50 20.98 -25.47
CA GLN A 155 -52.63 20.10 -25.73
C GLN A 155 -52.98 19.22 -24.54
N ARG A 156 -54.27 18.89 -24.40
CA ARG A 156 -54.84 18.06 -23.33
C ARG A 156 -54.48 18.51 -21.91
N LEU A 157 -54.30 19.82 -21.71
CA LEU A 157 -54.11 20.45 -20.40
C LEU A 157 -55.39 20.37 -19.54
N ARG A 158 -56.53 20.25 -20.22
CA ARG A 158 -57.88 20.10 -19.69
C ARG A 158 -58.49 18.80 -20.21
N THR A 159 -59.47 18.29 -19.48
CA THR A 159 -60.34 17.24 -19.98
C THR A 159 -61.11 17.73 -21.20
N HIS A 160 -61.44 16.82 -22.11
CA HIS A 160 -62.24 17.16 -23.28
C HIS A 160 -63.62 17.70 -22.82
N ILE A 161 -64.14 18.67 -23.57
CA ILE A 161 -65.44 19.28 -23.25
C ILE A 161 -66.54 18.26 -23.54
N GLY A 162 -67.44 18.10 -22.58
CA GLY A 162 -68.52 17.10 -22.65
C GLY A 162 -69.63 17.44 -23.64
N ASP A 163 -69.97 18.72 -23.75
CA ASP A 163 -71.20 19.20 -24.43
C ASP A 163 -71.01 19.42 -25.94
N VAL A 164 -69.98 18.81 -26.55
CA VAL A 164 -69.67 18.91 -27.98
C VAL A 164 -69.27 17.54 -28.55
N VAL A 165 -69.49 17.34 -29.86
CA VAL A 165 -68.97 16.19 -30.59
C VAL A 165 -67.46 16.38 -30.78
N PRO A 166 -66.61 15.46 -30.30
CA PRO A 166 -65.16 15.54 -30.50
C PRO A 166 -64.78 15.58 -31.99
N GLN A 167 -63.71 16.31 -32.28
CA GLN A 167 -63.09 16.38 -33.60
C GLN A 167 -61.64 15.87 -33.47
N PRO A 168 -61.41 14.54 -33.59
CA PRO A 168 -60.08 13.96 -33.49
C PRO A 168 -59.08 14.68 -34.40
N GLY A 169 -57.86 14.91 -33.90
CA GLY A 169 -56.82 15.65 -34.63
C GLY A 169 -56.96 17.17 -34.62
N ARG A 170 -58.04 17.74 -34.06
CA ARG A 170 -58.23 19.21 -33.95
C ARG A 170 -58.08 19.73 -32.53
N CYS A 171 -57.69 21.00 -32.41
CA CYS A 171 -57.53 21.67 -31.13
C CYS A 171 -58.88 21.92 -30.44
N ALA A 172 -59.10 21.28 -29.29
CA ALA A 172 -60.32 21.43 -28.49
C ALA A 172 -60.26 22.60 -27.48
N HIS A 173 -59.16 23.36 -27.42
CA HIS A 173 -59.09 24.52 -26.53
C HIS A 173 -60.02 25.66 -26.99
N PRO A 174 -60.47 26.52 -26.06
CA PRO A 174 -61.09 27.79 -26.42
C PRO A 174 -60.20 28.56 -27.40
N ALA A 175 -60.81 29.14 -28.42
CA ALA A 175 -60.13 30.09 -29.30
C ALA A 175 -59.60 31.25 -28.45
N SER A 176 -58.49 31.82 -28.88
CA SER A 176 -57.81 32.92 -28.19
C SER A 176 -58.82 34.01 -27.79
N ASP A 177 -59.64 34.51 -28.71
CA ASP A 177 -60.46 35.69 -28.41
C ASP A 177 -61.88 35.36 -27.92
N ALA A 178 -62.15 34.09 -27.63
CA ALA A 178 -63.47 33.63 -27.21
C ALA A 178 -63.71 33.86 -25.71
N ILE A 179 -64.80 34.59 -25.39
CA ILE A 179 -65.24 34.93 -24.03
C ILE A 179 -66.62 34.31 -23.78
N GLY A 180 -66.95 33.98 -22.53
CA GLY A 180 -68.29 33.52 -22.13
C GLY A 180 -68.31 32.10 -21.56
N ARG A 181 -69.53 31.59 -21.27
CA ARG A 181 -69.74 30.26 -20.65
C ARG A 181 -69.51 29.08 -21.60
N ALA A 182 -69.63 29.31 -22.92
CA ALA A 182 -69.39 28.34 -23.99
C ALA A 182 -68.56 29.00 -25.11
N PRO A 183 -67.28 29.30 -24.88
CA PRO A 183 -66.45 30.01 -25.86
C PRO A 183 -66.31 29.18 -27.14
N GLU A 184 -66.12 29.79 -28.31
CA GLU A 184 -65.77 29.07 -29.54
C GLU A 184 -64.46 28.27 -29.38
N ARG A 185 -64.31 27.20 -30.16
CA ARG A 185 -63.11 26.33 -30.13
C ARG A 185 -62.09 26.82 -31.15
N CYS A 186 -60.81 26.63 -30.82
CA CYS A 186 -59.72 26.94 -31.72
C CYS A 186 -59.83 26.15 -33.03
N GLY A 187 -60.15 24.84 -32.98
CA GLY A 187 -60.41 24.05 -34.18
C GLY A 187 -59.21 23.81 -35.10
N ALA A 188 -58.05 24.41 -34.80
CA ALA A 188 -56.79 24.25 -35.52
C ALA A 188 -56.46 22.78 -35.78
N ASP A 189 -56.00 22.50 -37.00
CA ASP A 189 -55.58 21.17 -37.38
C ASP A 189 -54.20 20.85 -36.80
N LEU A 190 -54.15 19.94 -35.84
CA LEU A 190 -52.92 19.56 -35.14
C LEU A 190 -52.00 18.69 -36.02
N THR A 191 -52.49 18.15 -37.14
CA THR A 191 -51.67 17.38 -38.09
C THR A 191 -50.71 18.28 -38.88
N THR A 192 -51.04 19.57 -39.00
CA THR A 192 -50.25 20.56 -39.76
C THR A 192 -49.06 21.12 -39.00
N VAL A 193 -48.86 20.71 -37.74
CA VAL A 193 -47.77 21.23 -36.89
C VAL A 193 -46.42 20.76 -37.42
N SER A 194 -45.55 21.71 -37.78
CA SER A 194 -44.17 21.40 -38.14
C SER A 194 -43.36 20.98 -36.93
N THR A 195 -42.66 19.84 -37.04
CA THR A 195 -41.77 19.30 -36.01
C THR A 195 -40.41 18.98 -36.62
N MET A 196 -39.35 19.10 -35.83
CA MET A 196 -38.00 18.75 -36.27
C MET A 196 -37.89 17.23 -36.46
N VAL A 197 -37.48 16.82 -37.66
CA VAL A 197 -37.26 15.42 -38.04
C VAL A 197 -35.77 15.11 -37.98
N PHE A 198 -35.43 13.90 -37.56
CA PHE A 198 -34.08 13.40 -37.42
C PHE A 198 -33.88 12.08 -38.17
N ASP A 199 -32.62 11.74 -38.41
CA ASP A 199 -32.25 10.41 -38.88
C ASP A 199 -32.52 9.33 -37.83
N THR A 200 -32.69 8.08 -38.27
CA THR A 200 -33.01 6.93 -37.40
C THR A 200 -31.97 6.70 -36.29
N GLU A 201 -30.70 7.00 -36.58
CA GLU A 201 -29.56 6.85 -35.65
C GLU A 201 -29.23 8.12 -34.86
N HIS A 202 -30.04 9.17 -35.02
CA HIS A 202 -29.83 10.42 -34.31
C HIS A 202 -29.91 10.23 -32.79
N PRO A 203 -29.07 10.92 -31.99
CA PRO A 203 -29.04 10.76 -30.53
C PRO A 203 -30.40 10.94 -29.85
N VAL A 204 -31.25 11.84 -30.35
CA VAL A 204 -32.63 12.03 -29.85
C VAL A 204 -33.47 10.77 -29.99
N VAL A 205 -33.47 10.17 -31.18
CA VAL A 205 -34.25 8.96 -31.48
C VAL A 205 -33.71 7.78 -30.69
N ARG A 206 -32.39 7.61 -30.64
CA ARG A 206 -31.73 6.56 -29.85
C ARG A 206 -32.03 6.68 -28.35
N ALA A 207 -31.97 7.89 -27.80
CA ALA A 207 -32.30 8.14 -26.40
C ALA A 207 -33.77 7.77 -26.10
N GLN A 208 -34.71 8.18 -26.96
CA GLN A 208 -36.12 7.83 -26.80
C GLN A 208 -36.35 6.32 -26.87
N LYS A 209 -35.76 5.63 -27.87
CA LYS A 209 -35.85 4.16 -28.01
C LYS A 209 -35.31 3.45 -26.76
N THR A 210 -34.17 3.91 -26.24
CA THR A 210 -33.55 3.32 -25.04
C THR A 210 -34.44 3.51 -23.81
N ILE A 211 -35.00 4.72 -23.62
CA ILE A 211 -35.91 5.00 -22.50
C ILE A 211 -37.19 4.15 -22.60
N ASN A 212 -37.75 3.99 -23.80
CA ASN A 212 -38.90 3.10 -24.01
C ASN A 212 -38.55 1.66 -23.63
N ALA A 213 -37.40 1.14 -24.08
CA ALA A 213 -36.93 -0.20 -23.71
C ALA A 213 -36.73 -0.38 -22.19
N VAL A 214 -36.23 0.65 -21.49
CA VAL A 214 -36.13 0.65 -20.01
C VAL A 214 -37.52 0.61 -19.37
N ILE A 215 -38.49 1.37 -19.88
CA ILE A 215 -39.86 1.38 -19.37
C ILE A 215 -40.53 0.02 -19.56
N ASP A 216 -40.20 -0.71 -20.62
CA ASP A 216 -40.80 -2.00 -20.95
C ASP A 216 -40.13 -3.18 -20.24
N SER A 217 -38.83 -3.10 -19.95
CA SER A 217 -38.06 -4.16 -19.29
C SER A 217 -38.01 -4.03 -17.76
N GLU A 218 -38.01 -5.13 -17.00
CA GLU A 218 -37.87 -5.09 -15.53
C GLU A 218 -36.54 -4.52 -15.06
N THR A 219 -35.47 -4.87 -15.77
CA THR A 219 -34.10 -4.47 -15.51
C THR A 219 -33.48 -3.88 -16.77
N ALA A 220 -32.62 -2.87 -16.62
CA ALA A 220 -31.84 -2.34 -17.72
C ALA A 220 -30.37 -2.79 -17.62
N ALA A 221 -29.79 -3.18 -18.75
CA ALA A 221 -28.44 -3.71 -18.87
C ALA A 221 -27.67 -3.09 -20.06
N PHE A 222 -27.71 -1.76 -20.20
CA PHE A 222 -26.98 -1.02 -21.24
C PHE A 222 -25.89 -0.15 -20.63
N GLY A 223 -24.89 0.25 -21.43
CA GLY A 223 -23.83 1.17 -21.03
C GLY A 223 -23.21 0.80 -19.67
N VAL A 224 -23.23 1.74 -18.73
CA VAL A 224 -22.66 1.56 -17.38
C VAL A 224 -23.37 0.47 -16.55
N TYR A 225 -24.60 0.10 -16.92
CA TYR A 225 -25.40 -0.92 -16.24
C TYR A 225 -25.16 -2.34 -16.76
N ARG A 226 -24.35 -2.53 -17.80
CA ARG A 226 -24.14 -3.84 -18.44
C ARG A 226 -23.61 -4.92 -17.47
N LEU A 227 -22.66 -4.57 -16.60
CA LEU A 227 -22.08 -5.50 -15.62
C LEU A 227 -22.92 -5.65 -14.35
N HIS A 228 -23.73 -4.64 -14.04
CA HIS A 228 -24.58 -4.58 -12.85
C HIS A 228 -25.98 -4.09 -13.24
N PRO A 229 -26.81 -4.95 -13.87
CA PRO A 229 -28.16 -4.57 -14.27
C PRO A 229 -28.95 -3.98 -13.11
N GLN A 230 -29.69 -2.90 -13.39
CA GLN A 230 -30.43 -2.16 -12.36
C GLN A 230 -31.93 -2.22 -12.64
N PRO A 231 -32.78 -2.19 -11.58
CA PRO A 231 -34.22 -2.07 -11.75
C PRO A 231 -34.59 -0.82 -12.56
N ARG A 232 -35.57 -0.95 -13.46
CA ARG A 232 -35.96 0.13 -14.39
C ARG A 232 -36.21 1.47 -13.70
N ILE A 233 -36.87 1.46 -12.55
CA ILE A 233 -37.27 2.70 -11.85
C ILE A 233 -36.07 3.48 -11.31
N ASN A 234 -34.99 2.77 -10.93
CA ASN A 234 -33.76 3.39 -10.47
C ASN A 234 -32.96 3.94 -11.66
N VAL A 235 -32.96 3.25 -12.80
CA VAL A 235 -32.32 3.75 -14.04
C VAL A 235 -33.02 5.00 -14.54
N LEU A 236 -34.34 5.04 -14.54
CA LEU A 236 -35.10 6.26 -14.83
C LEU A 236 -34.79 7.38 -13.82
N SER A 237 -34.60 7.05 -12.54
CA SER A 237 -34.19 8.02 -11.53
C SER A 237 -32.78 8.58 -11.79
N ASP A 238 -31.86 7.75 -12.26
CA ASP A 238 -30.51 8.16 -12.66
C ASP A 238 -30.52 9.07 -13.88
N ILE A 239 -31.28 8.72 -14.93
CA ILE A 239 -31.43 9.55 -16.14
C ILE A 239 -31.98 10.93 -15.73
N ARG A 240 -33.03 10.98 -14.90
CA ARG A 240 -33.56 12.25 -14.38
C ARG A 240 -32.51 13.02 -13.58
N ALA A 241 -31.76 12.36 -12.72
CA ALA A 241 -30.78 13.00 -11.85
C ALA A 241 -29.72 13.74 -12.67
N VAL A 242 -29.20 13.10 -13.72
CA VAL A 242 -28.22 13.70 -14.63
C VAL A 242 -28.89 14.77 -15.51
N ALA A 243 -30.01 14.45 -16.16
CA ALA A 243 -30.74 15.38 -17.03
C ALA A 243 -31.12 16.67 -16.29
N GLY A 244 -31.65 16.54 -15.07
CA GLY A 244 -32.04 17.67 -14.24
C GLY A 244 -30.87 18.55 -13.82
N ARG A 245 -29.66 18.00 -13.71
CA ARG A 245 -28.43 18.75 -13.41
C ARG A 245 -27.90 19.46 -14.64
N ILE A 246 -27.90 18.80 -15.80
CA ILE A 246 -27.54 19.41 -17.09
C ILE A 246 -28.42 20.64 -17.32
N LEU A 247 -29.74 20.48 -17.25
CA LEU A 247 -30.68 21.58 -17.49
C LEU A 247 -30.59 22.72 -16.45
N ALA A 248 -30.05 22.46 -15.26
CA ALA A 248 -29.93 23.47 -14.20
C ALA A 248 -28.59 24.23 -14.22
N TYR A 249 -27.50 23.59 -14.67
CA TYR A 249 -26.14 24.10 -14.47
C TYR A 249 -25.30 24.20 -15.76
N ALA A 250 -25.69 23.55 -16.85
CA ALA A 250 -24.95 23.65 -18.10
C ALA A 250 -24.96 25.09 -18.62
N THR A 251 -23.80 25.55 -19.08
CA THR A 251 -23.69 26.79 -19.85
C THR A 251 -24.11 26.55 -21.31
N THR A 252 -24.35 27.63 -22.05
CA THR A 252 -24.61 27.53 -23.49
C THR A 252 -23.46 26.85 -24.23
N GLU A 253 -22.22 27.07 -23.78
CA GLU A 253 -21.04 26.45 -24.39
C GLU A 253 -20.95 24.96 -24.06
N ASP A 254 -21.26 24.57 -22.80
CA ASP A 254 -21.35 23.15 -22.42
C ASP A 254 -22.39 22.39 -23.26
N LEU A 255 -23.55 23.02 -23.50
CA LEU A 255 -24.60 22.44 -24.33
C LEU A 255 -24.17 22.31 -25.79
N LYS A 256 -23.47 23.29 -26.37
CA LYS A 256 -22.93 23.18 -27.75
C LYS A 256 -21.90 22.05 -27.88
N ALA A 257 -21.11 21.82 -26.84
CA ALA A 257 -20.09 20.77 -26.85
C ALA A 257 -20.70 19.35 -26.70
N THR A 258 -21.86 19.24 -26.06
CA THR A 258 -22.45 17.93 -25.69
C THR A 258 -23.68 17.55 -26.53
N ILE A 259 -24.40 18.53 -27.07
CA ILE A 259 -25.68 18.36 -27.74
C ILE A 259 -25.56 18.71 -29.23
N THR A 260 -26.26 17.96 -30.09
CA THR A 260 -26.25 18.19 -31.53
C THR A 260 -26.81 19.58 -31.89
N PRO A 261 -26.25 20.26 -32.92
CA PRO A 261 -26.65 21.63 -33.24
C PRO A 261 -28.14 21.79 -33.57
N ASP A 262 -28.72 20.82 -34.27
CA ASP A 262 -30.14 20.78 -34.63
C ASP A 262 -31.06 20.73 -33.40
N LEU A 263 -30.79 19.84 -32.44
CA LEU A 263 -31.54 19.78 -31.19
C LEU A 263 -31.38 21.06 -30.36
N LEU A 264 -30.19 21.66 -30.38
CA LEU A 264 -29.94 22.91 -29.66
C LEU A 264 -30.74 24.08 -30.26
N VAL A 265 -30.84 24.16 -31.60
CA VAL A 265 -31.71 25.15 -32.29
C VAL A 265 -33.17 24.95 -31.89
N ALA A 266 -33.66 23.70 -31.87
CA ALA A 266 -35.01 23.41 -31.41
C ALA A 266 -35.23 23.86 -29.95
N HIS A 267 -34.24 23.65 -29.07
CA HIS A 267 -34.31 24.08 -27.68
C HIS A 267 -34.35 25.61 -27.53
N GLN A 268 -33.54 26.35 -28.29
CA GLN A 268 -33.47 27.81 -28.23
C GLN A 268 -34.77 28.46 -28.72
N SER A 269 -35.39 27.92 -29.78
CA SER A 269 -36.66 28.42 -30.33
C SER A 269 -37.84 28.37 -29.34
N VAL A 270 -37.73 27.55 -28.30
CA VAL A 270 -38.74 27.41 -27.24
C VAL A 270 -38.72 28.59 -26.28
N ASP A 271 -37.54 29.15 -25.99
CA ASP A 271 -37.37 30.27 -25.04
C ASP A 271 -37.88 31.59 -25.63
N GLU A 272 -37.92 31.71 -26.95
CA GLU A 272 -38.40 32.90 -27.68
C GLU A 272 -39.93 33.04 -27.73
N ARG A 273 -40.69 31.98 -27.38
CA ARG A 273 -42.17 31.96 -27.43
C ARG A 273 -42.80 31.88 -26.03
N PRO A 274 -42.90 33.00 -25.28
CA PRO A 274 -43.61 33.01 -23.99
C PRO A 274 -45.10 32.70 -24.19
N SER A 275 -45.61 31.72 -23.44
CA SER A 275 -47.02 31.31 -23.50
C SER A 275 -47.91 32.40 -22.90
N ARG A 276 -48.69 33.10 -23.74
CA ARG A 276 -49.45 34.32 -23.35
C ARG A 276 -50.71 34.10 -22.51
N ARG A 277 -51.24 32.89 -22.32
CA ARG A 277 -52.61 32.71 -21.74
C ARG A 277 -52.75 31.70 -20.58
N TYR A 278 -51.81 30.80 -20.41
CA TYR A 278 -51.77 29.89 -19.26
C TYR A 278 -50.31 29.64 -18.87
N SER A 279 -49.69 30.63 -18.24
CA SER A 279 -48.48 30.37 -17.46
C SER A 279 -48.91 29.64 -16.19
N PRO A 280 -48.55 28.36 -15.96
CA PRO A 280 -48.30 28.00 -14.58
C PRO A 280 -47.19 28.95 -14.13
N ALA A 281 -47.42 29.64 -13.00
CA ALA A 281 -46.45 30.54 -12.38
C ALA A 281 -45.02 30.03 -12.61
N GLN A 282 -44.14 30.93 -13.04
CA GLN A 282 -42.68 30.76 -13.07
C GLN A 282 -42.20 30.40 -11.65
N THR A 283 -42.48 29.18 -11.21
CA THR A 283 -41.73 28.55 -10.14
C THR A 283 -40.46 28.15 -10.84
N ALA A 284 -39.38 28.90 -10.56
CA ALA A 284 -38.02 28.63 -11.04
C ALA A 284 -37.86 27.11 -11.24
N ALA A 285 -37.93 26.69 -12.50
CA ALA A 285 -38.23 25.30 -12.82
C ALA A 285 -37.05 24.47 -12.33
N LYS A 286 -37.22 23.74 -11.21
CA LYS A 286 -36.23 22.75 -10.77
C LYS A 286 -36.32 21.59 -11.78
N PRO A 287 -35.45 21.51 -12.81
CA PRO A 287 -35.67 20.61 -13.94
C PRO A 287 -35.50 19.13 -13.52
N GLY A 288 -34.82 18.90 -12.40
CA GLY A 288 -34.72 17.60 -11.74
C GLY A 288 -35.93 17.23 -10.88
N LEU A 289 -36.92 18.10 -10.70
CA LEU A 289 -38.13 17.81 -9.92
C LEU A 289 -39.25 17.23 -10.80
N ALA A 290 -39.45 17.72 -12.03
CA ALA A 290 -40.49 17.23 -12.94
C ALA A 290 -40.00 17.31 -14.38
N ALA A 291 -40.60 16.53 -15.28
CA ALA A 291 -40.25 16.59 -16.70
C ALA A 291 -40.52 18.01 -17.27
N PRO A 292 -39.61 18.57 -18.08
CA PRO A 292 -39.84 19.83 -18.77
C PRO A 292 -41.15 19.78 -19.57
N ALA A 293 -41.87 20.91 -19.63
CA ALA A 293 -43.13 20.96 -20.36
C ALA A 293 -42.94 20.70 -21.86
N ARG A 294 -41.86 21.28 -22.40
CA ARG A 294 -41.52 21.30 -23.82
C ARG A 294 -40.72 20.08 -24.23
N ALA A 295 -40.99 19.55 -25.42
CA ALA A 295 -40.33 18.33 -25.90
C ALA A 295 -38.82 18.53 -26.10
N ALA A 296 -38.42 19.62 -26.75
CA ALA A 296 -37.02 19.93 -27.01
C ALA A 296 -36.18 20.00 -25.73
N THR A 297 -36.67 20.70 -24.69
CA THR A 297 -35.96 20.79 -23.39
C THR A 297 -35.83 19.44 -22.69
N ALA A 298 -36.87 18.59 -22.76
CA ALA A 298 -36.79 17.23 -22.22
C ALA A 298 -35.79 16.37 -23.01
N ALA A 299 -35.76 16.51 -24.34
CA ALA A 299 -34.82 15.83 -25.21
C ALA A 299 -33.37 16.25 -24.92
N VAL A 300 -33.07 17.54 -24.72
CA VAL A 300 -31.73 18.02 -24.36
C VAL A 300 -31.22 17.35 -23.07
N GLY A 301 -32.03 17.37 -22.01
CA GLY A 301 -31.65 16.74 -20.74
C GLY A 301 -31.46 15.23 -20.88
N ALA A 302 -32.38 14.55 -21.58
CA ALA A 302 -32.30 13.10 -21.77
C ALA A 302 -31.11 12.70 -22.64
N VAL A 303 -30.85 13.37 -23.77
CA VAL A 303 -29.71 13.09 -24.65
C VAL A 303 -28.40 13.29 -23.91
N GLY A 304 -28.22 14.41 -23.20
CA GLY A 304 -27.02 14.64 -22.41
C GLY A 304 -26.81 13.61 -21.28
N ALA A 305 -27.90 13.17 -20.64
CA ALA A 305 -27.82 12.09 -19.65
C ALA A 305 -27.43 10.74 -20.29
N MET A 306 -28.00 10.43 -21.45
CA MET A 306 -27.70 9.20 -22.19
C MET A 306 -26.28 9.18 -22.75
N ASP A 307 -25.68 10.33 -23.10
CA ASP A 307 -24.28 10.41 -23.51
C ASP A 307 -23.33 9.91 -22.40
N VAL A 308 -23.66 10.20 -21.14
CA VAL A 308 -22.93 9.73 -19.96
C VAL A 308 -23.24 8.26 -19.65
N LEU A 309 -24.52 7.90 -19.57
CA LEU A 309 -24.95 6.57 -19.11
C LEU A 309 -24.74 5.46 -20.14
N ASN A 310 -24.61 5.79 -21.43
CA ASN A 310 -24.30 4.82 -22.48
C ASN A 310 -22.81 4.46 -22.59
N ARG A 311 -21.92 5.10 -21.83
CA ARG A 311 -20.49 4.73 -21.83
C ARG A 311 -20.31 3.29 -21.32
N ASN A 312 -19.27 2.61 -21.78
CA ASN A 312 -19.09 1.16 -21.56
C ASN A 312 -18.69 0.78 -20.13
N ASP A 313 -18.19 1.75 -19.36
CA ASP A 313 -17.72 1.58 -17.99
C ASP A 313 -17.85 2.89 -17.18
N VAL A 314 -17.71 2.75 -15.87
CA VAL A 314 -17.88 3.84 -14.89
C VAL A 314 -16.81 4.93 -15.04
N SER A 315 -15.60 4.59 -15.45
CA SER A 315 -14.51 5.56 -15.61
C SER A 315 -14.80 6.49 -16.79
N ALA A 316 -15.10 5.90 -17.95
CA ALA A 316 -15.46 6.65 -19.16
C ALA A 316 -16.71 7.51 -18.96
N ALA A 317 -17.73 7.00 -18.25
CA ALA A 317 -18.90 7.78 -17.86
C ALA A 317 -18.53 8.95 -16.92
N GLY A 318 -17.63 8.71 -15.95
CA GLY A 318 -17.14 9.74 -15.05
C GLY A 318 -16.43 10.87 -15.78
N ASP A 319 -15.58 10.55 -16.75
CA ASP A 319 -14.91 11.55 -17.60
C ASP A 319 -15.91 12.35 -18.43
N SER A 320 -16.90 11.68 -19.02
CA SER A 320 -18.00 12.32 -19.76
C SER A 320 -18.86 13.24 -18.90
N LEU A 321 -18.95 12.97 -17.58
CA LEU A 321 -19.75 13.76 -16.63
C LEU A 321 -18.96 14.89 -15.96
N ARG A 322 -17.63 14.87 -16.05
CA ARG A 322 -16.71 15.75 -15.31
C ARG A 322 -17.00 17.24 -15.50
N TRP A 323 -17.28 17.66 -16.74
CA TRP A 323 -17.57 19.06 -17.05
C TRP A 323 -18.75 19.60 -16.23
N LEU A 324 -19.79 18.78 -16.02
CA LEU A 324 -20.99 19.19 -15.29
C LEU A 324 -20.70 19.44 -13.80
N ILE A 325 -19.74 18.72 -13.23
CA ILE A 325 -19.27 18.96 -11.86
C ILE A 325 -18.55 20.30 -11.76
N ILE A 326 -17.71 20.62 -12.74
CA ILE A 326 -16.97 21.89 -12.80
C ILE A 326 -17.96 23.04 -12.95
N SER A 327 -18.83 23.02 -13.97
CA SER A 327 -19.84 24.06 -14.19
C SER A 327 -20.80 24.23 -13.00
N SER A 328 -21.13 23.13 -12.30
CA SER A 328 -21.94 23.20 -11.07
C SER A 328 -21.23 23.94 -9.93
N ARG A 329 -19.92 23.71 -9.75
CA ARG A 329 -19.10 24.39 -8.72
C ARG A 329 -18.92 25.87 -9.03
N ASP A 330 -18.65 26.21 -10.29
CA ASP A 330 -18.47 27.60 -10.74
C ASP A 330 -19.74 28.44 -10.54
N ARG A 331 -20.91 27.81 -10.62
CA ARG A 331 -22.21 28.44 -10.29
C ARG A 331 -22.60 28.35 -8.81
N GLY A 332 -21.64 28.08 -7.91
CA GLY A 332 -21.83 28.13 -6.47
C GLY A 332 -22.43 26.87 -5.82
N SER A 333 -22.52 25.75 -6.54
CA SER A 333 -22.96 24.47 -5.94
C SER A 333 -21.80 23.77 -5.25
N ALA A 334 -21.92 23.52 -3.94
CA ALA A 334 -20.95 22.73 -3.17
C ALA A 334 -21.05 21.23 -3.51
N VAL A 335 -20.42 20.82 -4.62
CA VAL A 335 -20.39 19.42 -5.08
C VAL A 335 -19.18 18.70 -4.46
N SER A 336 -19.41 17.88 -3.43
CA SER A 336 -18.40 17.08 -2.71
C SER A 336 -18.77 15.60 -2.69
N ALA A 337 -17.82 14.69 -2.44
CA ALA A 337 -18.08 13.24 -2.43
C ALA A 337 -19.22 12.81 -1.46
N THR A 338 -19.47 13.58 -0.41
CA THR A 338 -20.57 13.36 0.53
C THR A 338 -21.92 13.91 0.05
N ASN A 339 -21.92 14.94 -0.80
CA ASN A 339 -23.13 15.64 -1.26
C ASN A 339 -23.38 15.54 -2.79
N THR A 340 -22.69 14.63 -3.48
CA THR A 340 -22.79 14.45 -4.94
C THR A 340 -23.91 13.56 -5.42
N ALA A 341 -24.61 12.85 -4.52
CA ALA A 341 -25.78 12.07 -4.91
C ALA A 341 -26.88 13.03 -5.37
N TRP A 342 -27.00 13.19 -6.68
CA TRP A 342 -28.03 14.01 -7.29
C TRP A 342 -29.35 13.26 -7.31
N GLY A 343 -30.40 13.82 -6.71
CA GLY A 343 -31.72 13.20 -6.72
C GLY A 343 -31.93 12.13 -5.65
N LYS A 344 -33.10 11.50 -5.70
CA LYS A 344 -33.54 10.43 -4.79
C LYS A 344 -33.61 9.12 -5.56
N ASN A 345 -33.35 7.99 -4.88
CA ASN A 345 -33.43 6.63 -5.42
C ASN A 345 -32.47 6.36 -6.60
N THR A 346 -31.32 7.03 -6.62
CA THR A 346 -30.27 6.77 -7.61
C THR A 346 -29.53 5.46 -7.30
N THR A 347 -28.96 4.86 -8.34
CA THR A 347 -28.27 3.58 -8.21
C THR A 347 -26.87 3.74 -7.60
N PRO A 348 -26.31 2.64 -7.05
CA PRO A 348 -24.88 2.58 -6.74
C PRO A 348 -23.99 2.82 -7.97
N VAL A 349 -24.45 2.42 -9.17
CA VAL A 349 -23.72 2.63 -10.44
C VAL A 349 -23.59 4.11 -10.77
N LEU A 350 -24.67 4.89 -10.73
CA LEU A 350 -24.58 6.34 -10.93
C LEU A 350 -23.74 7.02 -9.84
N SER A 351 -23.86 6.56 -8.59
CA SER A 351 -23.02 7.06 -7.50
C SER A 351 -21.52 6.82 -7.79
N ALA A 352 -21.19 5.67 -8.36
CA ALA A 352 -19.84 5.33 -8.80
C ALA A 352 -19.36 6.23 -9.96
N VAL A 353 -20.22 6.51 -10.94
CA VAL A 353 -19.94 7.46 -12.05
C VAL A 353 -19.66 8.86 -11.52
N GLN A 354 -20.47 9.35 -10.57
CA GLN A 354 -20.28 10.64 -9.93
C GLN A 354 -18.96 10.70 -9.16
N LEU A 355 -18.58 9.62 -8.46
CA LEU A 355 -17.30 9.52 -7.76
C LEU A 355 -16.10 9.47 -8.72
N ALA A 356 -16.22 8.77 -9.85
CA ALA A 356 -15.20 8.74 -10.89
C ALA A 356 -14.99 10.14 -11.52
N ALA A 357 -16.07 10.86 -11.78
CA ALA A 357 -16.03 12.25 -12.25
C ALA A 357 -15.35 13.18 -11.24
N LEU A 358 -15.64 13.03 -9.94
CA LEU A 358 -14.98 13.79 -8.87
C LEU A 358 -13.53 13.43 -8.63
N GLY A 359 -13.11 12.20 -8.94
CA GLY A 359 -11.87 11.60 -8.47
C GLY A 359 -10.65 12.53 -8.54
N PRO A 360 -10.32 13.08 -9.72
CA PRO A 360 -9.22 14.04 -9.91
C PRO A 360 -9.33 15.36 -9.13
N LEU A 361 -10.50 15.68 -8.58
CA LEU A 361 -10.74 16.87 -7.75
C LEU A 361 -10.72 16.55 -6.24
N LEU A 362 -10.52 15.28 -5.87
CA LEU A 362 -10.44 14.83 -4.47
C LEU A 362 -8.98 14.75 -4.03
N LYS A 363 -8.74 14.94 -2.72
CA LYS A 363 -7.43 14.70 -2.12
C LYS A 363 -7.07 13.20 -2.22
N PRO A 364 -5.78 12.82 -2.22
CA PRO A 364 -5.35 11.42 -2.30
C PRO A 364 -6.00 10.50 -1.27
N SER A 365 -6.13 10.97 -0.03
CA SER A 365 -6.79 10.24 1.05
C SER A 365 -8.26 9.96 0.73
N ASP A 366 -8.99 10.96 0.21
CA ASP A 366 -10.39 10.81 -0.17
C ASP A 366 -10.56 9.94 -1.40
N GLN A 367 -9.61 9.95 -2.34
CA GLN A 367 -9.62 9.02 -3.48
C GLN A 367 -9.51 7.56 -3.00
N LEU A 368 -8.68 7.27 -1.99
CA LEU A 368 -8.57 5.95 -1.37
C LEU A 368 -9.87 5.56 -0.63
N ARG A 369 -10.43 6.48 0.17
CA ARG A 369 -11.71 6.24 0.89
C ARG A 369 -12.83 5.84 -0.03
N HIS A 370 -12.93 6.51 -1.17
CA HIS A 370 -14.00 6.29 -2.14
C HIS A 370 -13.64 5.25 -3.21
N ARG A 371 -12.47 4.61 -3.09
CA ARG A 371 -11.97 3.59 -4.02
C ARG A 371 -11.97 4.06 -5.47
N VAL A 372 -11.59 5.30 -5.70
CA VAL A 372 -11.55 5.92 -7.03
C VAL A 372 -10.62 5.12 -7.96
N GLY A 373 -11.06 4.88 -9.20
CA GLY A 373 -10.31 4.11 -10.20
C GLY A 373 -10.59 2.60 -10.21
N THR A 374 -11.37 2.09 -9.25
CA THR A 374 -11.94 0.73 -9.35
C THR A 374 -13.11 0.69 -10.35
N ALA A 375 -13.62 -0.51 -10.66
CA ALA A 375 -14.78 -0.68 -11.54
C ALA A 375 -16.07 -0.07 -10.95
N LEU A 376 -16.19 -0.02 -9.62
CA LEU A 376 -17.35 0.53 -8.93
C LEU A 376 -16.92 1.31 -7.66
N PRO A 377 -16.40 2.55 -7.82
CA PRO A 377 -16.11 3.44 -6.70
C PRO A 377 -17.35 3.64 -5.83
N ASN A 378 -17.17 3.73 -4.51
CA ASN A 378 -18.29 3.76 -3.59
C ASN A 378 -18.04 4.69 -2.40
N ARG A 379 -19.08 4.94 -1.60
CA ARG A 379 -18.94 5.73 -0.38
C ARG A 379 -18.34 4.88 0.73
N PRO A 380 -17.44 5.44 1.56
CA PRO A 380 -16.83 4.70 2.65
C PRO A 380 -17.89 4.21 3.64
N THR A 381 -17.73 2.97 4.10
CA THR A 381 -18.61 2.39 5.11
C THR A 381 -18.47 3.12 6.45
N ALA A 382 -19.58 3.20 7.19
CA ALA A 382 -19.57 3.66 8.59
C ALA A 382 -19.04 2.59 9.55
N ASP A 383 -19.07 1.32 9.12
CA ASP A 383 -18.65 0.17 9.92
C ASP A 383 -17.12 0.15 10.08
N LYS A 384 -16.66 0.18 11.34
CA LYS A 384 -15.24 0.13 11.68
C LYS A 384 -14.65 -1.29 11.60
N ARG A 385 -15.48 -2.33 11.56
CA ARG A 385 -15.04 -3.74 11.55
C ARG A 385 -14.03 -4.03 10.44
N ARG A 386 -14.24 -3.47 9.24
CA ARG A 386 -13.30 -3.64 8.12
C ARG A 386 -11.91 -3.08 8.45
N ALA A 387 -11.85 -1.88 9.03
CA ALA A 387 -10.59 -1.27 9.42
C ALA A 387 -9.91 -2.01 10.58
N GLU A 388 -10.68 -2.56 11.50
CA GLU A 388 -10.15 -3.40 12.59
C GLU A 388 -9.51 -4.69 12.07
N VAL A 389 -10.18 -5.39 11.14
CA VAL A 389 -9.62 -6.57 10.47
C VAL A 389 -8.33 -6.22 9.71
N LEU A 390 -8.32 -5.10 8.98
CA LEU A 390 -7.12 -4.62 8.32
C LEU A 390 -5.99 -4.33 9.32
N ALA A 391 -6.26 -3.59 10.40
CA ALA A 391 -5.26 -3.24 11.40
C ALA A 391 -4.68 -4.47 12.13
N GLN A 392 -5.46 -5.54 12.25
CA GLN A 392 -5.02 -6.84 12.78
C GLN A 392 -4.02 -7.53 11.85
N GLY A 393 -4.31 -7.59 10.55
CA GLY A 393 -3.46 -8.26 9.55
C GLY A 393 -2.33 -7.42 8.95
N LEU A 394 -2.23 -6.13 9.30
CA LEU A 394 -1.31 -5.18 8.68
C LEU A 394 -0.14 -4.81 9.64
N PRO A 395 1.13 -4.95 9.20
CA PRO A 395 2.28 -4.46 9.96
C PRO A 395 2.34 -2.93 9.95
N THR A 396 2.92 -2.34 10.99
CA THR A 396 3.20 -0.89 11.02
C THR A 396 4.06 -0.46 9.86
N MET A 397 5.12 -1.23 9.59
CA MET A 397 6.01 -1.04 8.46
C MET A 397 5.59 -1.99 7.33
N LEU A 398 4.92 -1.47 6.30
CA LEU A 398 4.44 -2.27 5.17
C LEU A 398 5.52 -3.21 4.61
N TRP A 399 5.13 -4.41 4.14
CA TRP A 399 6.05 -5.40 3.58
C TRP A 399 6.98 -4.81 2.50
N PRO A 400 8.31 -5.03 2.59
CA PRO A 400 9.27 -4.49 1.63
C PRO A 400 8.98 -4.88 0.19
N ALA A 401 8.51 -6.11 -0.08
CA ALA A 401 8.13 -6.54 -1.43
C ALA A 401 7.14 -5.57 -2.09
N TRP A 402 6.22 -5.00 -1.31
CA TRP A 402 5.22 -4.06 -1.79
C TRP A 402 5.73 -2.63 -1.79
N SER A 403 6.38 -2.19 -0.71
CA SER A 403 6.85 -0.79 -0.60
C SER A 403 8.00 -0.46 -1.56
N LEU A 404 8.80 -1.45 -1.98
CA LEU A 404 9.86 -1.27 -2.97
C LEU A 404 9.30 -1.00 -4.36
N ARG A 405 8.24 -1.72 -4.76
CA ARG A 405 7.54 -1.48 -6.05
C ARG A 405 6.81 -0.13 -6.05
N MET A 406 6.43 0.37 -4.89
CA MET A 406 5.83 1.71 -4.72
C MET A 406 6.84 2.81 -4.38
N ALA A 407 8.14 2.51 -4.42
CA ALA A 407 9.16 3.48 -4.08
C ALA A 407 9.16 4.64 -5.09
N ILE A 408 9.27 5.86 -4.56
CA ILE A 408 9.37 7.09 -5.36
C ILE A 408 10.73 7.74 -5.12
N PRO A 409 11.22 8.58 -6.06
CA PRO A 409 12.47 9.30 -5.89
C PRO A 409 12.52 10.08 -4.55
N ASP A 410 13.69 10.09 -3.92
CA ASP A 410 13.96 10.80 -2.66
C ASP A 410 13.08 10.42 -1.45
N SER A 411 12.36 9.29 -1.52
CA SER A 411 11.56 8.78 -0.40
C SER A 411 12.25 7.62 0.31
N HIS A 412 12.57 7.83 1.58
CA HIS A 412 13.15 6.78 2.41
C HIS A 412 12.08 5.78 2.87
N GLN A 413 12.41 4.48 2.82
CA GLN A 413 11.53 3.38 3.27
C GLN A 413 11.03 3.56 4.72
N ARG A 414 11.77 4.26 5.57
CA ARG A 414 11.37 4.59 6.96
C ARG A 414 10.11 5.46 7.07
N HIS A 415 9.82 6.27 6.05
CA HIS A 415 8.61 7.11 5.98
C HIS A 415 7.58 6.49 5.05
N LEU A 416 8.03 5.91 3.93
CA LEU A 416 7.14 5.32 2.94
C LEU A 416 6.36 4.13 3.51
N ARG A 417 7.04 3.14 4.11
CA ARG A 417 6.40 1.92 4.64
C ARG A 417 5.27 2.20 5.64
N PRO A 418 5.46 3.01 6.70
CA PRO A 418 4.39 3.30 7.65
C PRO A 418 3.27 4.15 7.05
N ALA A 419 3.60 5.08 6.15
CA ALA A 419 2.58 5.85 5.46
C ALA A 419 1.71 4.99 4.53
N LEU A 420 2.29 4.01 3.82
CA LEU A 420 1.53 3.09 2.98
C LEU A 420 0.63 2.18 3.83
N SER A 421 1.10 1.66 4.97
CA SER A 421 0.24 0.90 5.91
C SER A 421 -0.94 1.76 6.40
N SER A 422 -0.69 3.01 6.81
CA SER A 422 -1.77 3.93 7.17
C SER A 422 -2.73 4.22 6.01
N ALA A 423 -2.23 4.32 4.77
CA ALA A 423 -3.05 4.54 3.58
C ALA A 423 -3.98 3.36 3.26
N VAL A 424 -3.54 2.12 3.48
CA VAL A 424 -4.37 0.91 3.30
C VAL A 424 -5.60 0.95 4.21
N LEU A 425 -5.48 1.44 5.46
CA LEU A 425 -6.60 1.58 6.40
C LEU A 425 -7.63 2.63 5.98
N LEU A 426 -7.28 3.57 5.10
CA LEU A 426 -8.23 4.57 4.58
C LEU A 426 -9.20 3.96 3.57
N VAL A 427 -8.82 2.85 2.92
CA VAL A 427 -9.59 2.26 1.83
C VAL A 427 -10.96 1.81 2.35
N ASN A 428 -12.02 2.39 1.77
CA ASN A 428 -13.41 2.15 2.18
C ASN A 428 -13.69 2.47 3.66
N SER A 429 -12.97 3.41 4.29
CA SER A 429 -13.17 3.77 5.69
C SER A 429 -13.39 5.27 5.92
N ARG A 430 -13.99 5.62 7.06
CA ARG A 430 -14.17 7.01 7.51
C ARG A 430 -13.07 7.49 8.45
N LEU A 431 -12.02 6.68 8.68
CA LEU A 431 -10.92 6.98 9.62
C LEU A 431 -10.12 8.18 9.16
N ASN A 432 -9.93 9.23 9.97
CA ASN A 432 -8.98 10.27 9.63
C ASN A 432 -7.52 9.75 9.62
N LEU A 433 -6.57 10.57 9.17
CA LEU A 433 -5.17 10.13 9.00
C LEU A 433 -4.49 9.79 10.34
N ASP A 434 -4.80 10.55 11.40
CA ASP A 434 -4.25 10.30 12.75
C ASP A 434 -4.85 9.02 13.35
N GLU A 435 -6.15 8.79 13.18
CA GLU A 435 -6.81 7.54 13.58
C GLU A 435 -6.18 6.34 12.87
N ALA A 436 -5.96 6.43 11.55
CA ALA A 436 -5.34 5.35 10.78
C ALA A 436 -3.89 5.09 11.21
N ALA A 437 -3.11 6.14 11.51
CA ALA A 437 -1.75 6.00 12.01
C ALA A 437 -1.72 5.36 13.42
N ALA A 438 -2.60 5.79 14.31
CA ALA A 438 -2.69 5.29 15.68
C ALA A 438 -3.11 3.80 15.74
N MET A 439 -4.00 3.33 14.86
CA MET A 439 -4.48 1.93 14.85
C MET A 439 -3.38 0.88 14.63
N ILE A 440 -2.24 1.28 14.08
CA ILE A 440 -1.09 0.40 13.78
C ILE A 440 0.17 0.85 14.50
N ASP A 441 0.07 1.67 15.55
CA ASP A 441 1.21 2.19 16.31
C ASP A 441 2.28 2.84 15.40
N SER A 442 1.84 3.59 14.39
CA SER A 442 2.72 4.21 13.40
C SER A 442 3.64 5.25 14.05
N PRO A 443 4.93 5.31 13.66
CA PRO A 443 5.83 6.38 14.09
C PRO A 443 5.54 7.72 13.40
N LEU A 444 4.58 7.76 12.46
CA LEU A 444 4.18 8.96 11.73
C LEU A 444 2.85 9.50 12.26
N ASP A 445 2.73 10.83 12.30
CA ASP A 445 1.44 11.51 12.49
C ASP A 445 0.67 11.63 11.16
N GLY A 446 -0.58 12.06 11.23
CA GLY A 446 -1.43 12.23 10.06
C GLY A 446 -0.88 13.25 9.05
N HIS A 447 -0.13 14.26 9.52
CA HIS A 447 0.52 15.25 8.64
C HIS A 447 1.63 14.61 7.79
N ALA A 448 2.47 13.78 8.40
CA ALA A 448 3.52 13.05 7.70
C ALA A 448 2.95 12.04 6.69
N VAL A 449 1.88 11.32 7.06
CA VAL A 449 1.17 10.42 6.13
C VAL A 449 0.58 11.21 4.96
N SER A 450 -0.07 12.35 5.22
CA SER A 450 -0.60 13.24 4.18
C SER A 450 0.49 13.70 3.21
N ARG A 451 1.66 14.09 3.73
CA ARG A 451 2.80 14.51 2.90
C ARG A 451 3.27 13.40 1.97
N VAL A 452 3.39 12.16 2.46
CA VAL A 452 3.76 11.01 1.62
C VAL A 452 2.71 10.75 0.54
N LEU A 453 1.42 10.79 0.88
CA LEU A 453 0.34 10.63 -0.10
C LEU A 453 0.37 11.70 -1.19
N GLN A 454 0.66 12.95 -0.85
CA GLN A 454 0.83 14.03 -1.83
C GLN A 454 2.05 13.82 -2.74
N LEU A 455 3.15 13.26 -2.23
CA LEU A 455 4.32 12.91 -3.04
C LEU A 455 4.02 11.74 -4.00
N LEU A 456 3.21 10.78 -3.56
CA LEU A 456 2.74 9.67 -4.40
C LEU A 456 1.77 10.16 -5.50
N GLU A 457 0.87 11.09 -5.18
CA GLU A 457 -0.06 11.69 -6.15
C GLU A 457 0.65 12.44 -7.28
N LYS A 458 1.80 13.07 -6.99
CA LYS A 458 2.59 13.78 -8.00
C LYS A 458 3.27 12.87 -9.03
N GLN A 459 3.29 11.55 -8.81
CA GLN A 459 3.86 10.62 -9.78
C GLN A 459 2.89 10.36 -10.93
N ALA A 460 3.42 10.18 -12.15
CA ALA A 460 2.61 9.80 -13.31
C ALA A 460 1.86 8.48 -13.08
N GLN A 461 2.45 7.57 -12.30
CA GLN A 461 1.93 6.25 -11.94
C GLN A 461 0.92 6.28 -10.77
N TRP A 462 0.39 7.45 -10.37
CA TRP A 462 -0.54 7.55 -9.24
C TRP A 462 -1.75 6.61 -9.37
N TYR A 463 -2.26 6.41 -10.59
CA TYR A 463 -3.35 5.46 -10.84
C TYR A 463 -2.99 4.03 -10.39
N GLY A 464 -1.80 3.53 -10.76
CA GLY A 464 -1.31 2.21 -10.37
C GLY A 464 -1.03 2.11 -8.87
N LEU A 465 -0.38 3.12 -8.28
CA LEU A 465 -0.12 3.20 -6.84
C LEU A 465 -1.43 3.13 -6.02
N ARG A 466 -2.44 3.91 -6.41
CA ARG A 466 -3.74 3.94 -5.74
C ARG A 466 -4.46 2.60 -5.86
N LEU A 467 -4.47 1.99 -7.05
CA LEU A 467 -5.06 0.67 -7.23
C LEU A 467 -4.34 -0.41 -6.43
N ALA A 468 -3.02 -0.34 -6.32
CA ALA A 468 -2.25 -1.30 -5.54
C ALA A 468 -2.64 -1.26 -4.05
N LEU A 469 -2.80 -0.06 -3.48
CA LEU A 469 -3.28 0.13 -2.10
C LEU A 469 -4.71 -0.42 -1.92
N ILE A 470 -5.60 -0.19 -2.89
CA ILE A 470 -6.98 -0.69 -2.85
C ILE A 470 -7.01 -2.22 -2.94
N ARG A 471 -6.27 -2.81 -3.89
CA ARG A 471 -6.20 -4.26 -4.07
C ARG A 471 -5.59 -4.94 -2.84
N MET A 472 -4.59 -4.34 -2.21
CA MET A 472 -4.06 -4.84 -0.95
C MET A 472 -5.13 -4.84 0.15
N ALA A 473 -5.84 -3.73 0.32
CA ALA A 473 -6.89 -3.65 1.34
C ALA A 473 -8.00 -4.68 1.10
N ASP A 474 -8.38 -4.92 -0.16
CA ASP A 474 -9.35 -5.97 -0.52
C ASP A 474 -8.79 -7.36 -0.21
N TYR A 475 -7.55 -7.67 -0.63
CA TYR A 475 -6.88 -8.95 -0.35
C TYR A 475 -6.79 -9.26 1.15
N LEU A 476 -6.39 -8.28 1.98
CA LEU A 476 -6.23 -8.47 3.42
C LEU A 476 -7.56 -8.70 4.16
N VAL A 477 -8.68 -8.26 3.60
CA VAL A 477 -10.01 -8.49 4.16
C VAL A 477 -10.60 -9.82 3.69
N ASP A 478 -10.36 -10.17 2.43
CA ASP A 478 -10.99 -11.34 1.80
C ASP A 478 -10.18 -12.63 2.05
N CYS A 479 -8.89 -12.53 2.37
CA CYS A 479 -8.01 -13.67 2.61
C CYS A 479 -7.62 -13.79 4.09
N ARG A 480 -7.47 -15.04 4.57
CA ARG A 480 -6.98 -15.30 5.93
C ARG A 480 -5.48 -15.00 6.00
N ILE A 481 -5.12 -14.02 6.83
CA ILE A 481 -3.73 -13.63 7.10
C ILE A 481 -3.18 -14.49 8.25
N PRO A 482 -1.98 -15.08 8.12
CA PRO A 482 -1.45 -16.00 9.11
C PRO A 482 -0.83 -15.32 10.33
N ILE A 483 -0.54 -14.03 10.28
CA ILE A 483 0.06 -13.26 11.40
C ILE A 483 -0.94 -12.23 11.92
N ASP A 484 -1.20 -12.25 13.22
CA ASP A 484 -1.89 -11.16 13.92
C ASP A 484 -0.87 -10.09 14.35
N TYR A 485 -0.67 -9.09 13.50
CA TYR A 485 0.27 -8.01 13.78
C TYR A 485 -0.16 -7.11 14.94
N ARG A 486 -1.47 -6.98 15.22
CA ARG A 486 -1.93 -6.23 16.40
C ARG A 486 -1.44 -6.89 17.68
N ARG A 487 -1.52 -8.22 17.77
CA ARG A 487 -0.94 -9.00 18.86
C ARG A 487 0.58 -8.89 18.88
N ARG A 488 1.25 -9.06 17.72
CA ARG A 488 2.73 -9.01 17.63
C ARG A 488 3.32 -7.69 18.13
N ARG A 489 2.64 -6.56 17.94
CA ARG A 489 3.08 -5.23 18.42
C ARG A 489 3.06 -5.11 19.95
N GLN A 490 2.25 -5.91 20.63
CA GLN A 490 2.04 -5.85 22.08
C GLN A 490 2.89 -6.86 22.88
N LEU A 491 3.66 -7.72 22.20
CA LEU A 491 4.53 -8.70 22.85
C LEU A 491 5.74 -8.03 23.55
N ASP A 492 6.27 -8.69 24.58
CA ASP A 492 7.51 -8.26 25.22
C ASP A 492 8.75 -8.82 24.49
N TYR A 493 9.49 -7.93 23.83
CA TYR A 493 10.73 -8.26 23.13
C TYR A 493 11.99 -8.02 23.96
N SER A 494 11.88 -7.75 25.26
CA SER A 494 13.04 -7.48 26.14
C SER A 494 14.09 -8.60 26.13
N MET A 495 13.63 -9.85 26.05
CA MET A 495 14.46 -11.06 26.01
C MET A 495 14.64 -11.64 24.60
N LEU A 496 14.31 -10.87 23.55
CA LEU A 496 14.52 -11.29 22.16
C LEU A 496 16.03 -11.47 21.90
N LEU A 497 16.44 -12.71 21.60
CA LEU A 497 17.81 -13.12 21.29
C LEU A 497 18.86 -12.71 22.35
N PRO A 498 18.90 -13.36 23.54
CA PRO A 498 19.88 -13.08 24.58
C PRO A 498 21.34 -13.23 24.09
N ASP A 499 22.29 -12.51 24.69
CA ASP A 499 23.71 -12.53 24.26
C ASP A 499 24.30 -13.95 24.23
N LYS A 500 23.90 -14.81 25.18
CA LYS A 500 24.31 -16.22 25.21
C LYS A 500 23.82 -16.99 23.98
N VAL A 501 22.56 -16.80 23.59
CA VAL A 501 21.95 -17.46 22.43
C VAL A 501 22.57 -16.95 21.13
N TRP A 502 22.75 -15.63 20.97
CA TRP A 502 23.45 -15.07 19.82
C TRP A 502 24.87 -15.62 19.68
N THR A 503 25.59 -15.73 20.79
CA THR A 503 26.93 -16.32 20.82
C THR A 503 26.90 -17.78 20.38
N GLN A 504 25.89 -18.54 20.80
CA GLN A 504 25.71 -19.94 20.41
C GLN A 504 25.42 -20.07 18.91
N ILE A 505 24.46 -19.29 18.39
CA ILE A 505 24.14 -19.26 16.95
C ILE A 505 25.39 -18.90 16.14
N CYS A 506 26.15 -17.86 16.54
CA CYS A 506 27.38 -17.48 15.83
C CYS A 506 28.44 -18.60 15.82
N ARG A 507 28.53 -19.41 16.87
CA ARG A 507 29.44 -20.58 16.90
C ARG A 507 28.97 -21.66 15.96
N ASP A 508 27.66 -21.94 15.94
CA ASP A 508 27.06 -23.03 15.18
C ASP A 508 27.06 -22.76 13.69
N THR A 509 26.91 -21.50 13.28
CA THR A 509 26.87 -21.08 11.87
C THR A 509 28.22 -20.56 11.37
N GLY A 510 29.25 -20.55 12.23
CA GLY A 510 30.58 -20.02 11.87
C GLY A 510 30.61 -18.50 11.62
N THR A 511 29.57 -17.76 12.01
CA THR A 511 29.44 -16.32 11.79
C THR A 511 30.49 -15.55 12.60
N PRO A 512 31.35 -14.73 11.97
CA PRO A 512 32.31 -13.92 12.69
C PRO A 512 31.61 -12.91 13.62
N GLY A 513 32.13 -12.69 14.83
CA GLY A 513 31.79 -11.52 15.64
C GLY A 513 30.82 -11.74 16.80
N VAL A 514 31.34 -12.34 17.88
CA VAL A 514 30.74 -12.43 19.24
C VAL A 514 30.67 -11.04 19.94
N ARG A 515 30.78 -9.93 19.20
CA ARG A 515 30.78 -8.58 19.77
C ARG A 515 29.35 -8.17 20.13
N SER A 516 29.15 -7.60 21.32
CA SER A 516 27.84 -7.13 21.82
C SER A 516 27.09 -6.23 20.84
N ILE A 517 27.81 -5.44 20.03
CA ILE A 517 27.19 -4.57 19.01
C ILE A 517 26.48 -5.34 17.90
N ARG A 518 27.02 -6.48 17.43
CA ARG A 518 26.38 -7.29 16.38
C ARG A 518 25.15 -8.02 16.92
N ALA A 519 25.22 -8.52 18.14
CA ALA A 519 24.07 -9.09 18.84
C ALA A 519 22.91 -8.09 18.88
N ARG A 520 23.21 -6.84 19.24
CA ARG A 520 22.22 -5.75 19.27
C ARG A 520 21.62 -5.42 17.91
N ILE A 521 22.43 -5.43 16.85
CA ILE A 521 21.96 -5.22 15.48
C ILE A 521 21.00 -6.35 15.07
N ALA A 522 21.39 -7.61 15.30
CA ALA A 522 20.57 -8.78 15.00
C ALA A 522 19.23 -8.76 15.77
N ARG A 523 19.24 -8.35 17.04
CA ARG A 523 18.01 -8.12 17.83
C ARG A 523 17.10 -7.09 17.19
N CYS A 524 17.63 -5.94 16.79
CA CYS A 524 16.81 -4.89 16.18
C CYS A 524 16.22 -5.33 14.83
N LEU A 525 16.96 -6.14 14.06
CA LEU A 525 16.45 -6.74 12.83
C LEU A 525 15.32 -7.73 13.12
N LEU A 526 15.52 -8.67 14.06
CA LEU A 526 14.48 -9.63 14.46
C LEU A 526 13.25 -8.92 15.04
N PHE A 527 13.45 -7.87 15.83
CA PHE A 527 12.36 -7.07 16.37
C PHE A 527 11.51 -6.47 15.24
N GLU A 528 12.13 -5.85 14.23
CA GLU A 528 11.41 -5.29 13.09
C GLU A 528 10.69 -6.38 12.28
N ARG A 529 11.33 -7.53 12.04
CA ARG A 529 10.73 -8.68 11.35
C ARG A 529 9.48 -9.21 12.05
N LEU A 530 9.55 -9.42 13.37
CA LEU A 530 8.52 -10.12 14.14
C LEU A 530 7.36 -9.22 14.56
N SER A 531 7.66 -7.98 14.97
CA SER A 531 6.66 -7.03 15.45
C SER A 531 5.97 -6.26 14.31
N GLY A 532 6.67 -6.10 13.17
CA GLY A 532 6.28 -5.18 12.11
C GLY A 532 6.49 -3.70 12.45
N LEU A 533 7.04 -3.37 13.63
CA LEU A 533 7.42 -2.01 14.05
C LEU A 533 8.80 -1.63 13.51
N PRO A 534 9.11 -0.34 13.33
CA PRO A 534 10.47 0.07 12.94
C PRO A 534 11.48 -0.34 14.03
N ALA A 535 12.70 -0.74 13.62
CA ALA A 535 13.77 -1.10 14.54
C ALA A 535 14.06 -0.03 15.63
N SER A 536 13.75 1.24 15.37
CA SER A 536 13.91 2.34 16.33
C SER A 536 12.91 2.32 17.49
N ALA A 537 11.83 1.56 17.41
CA ALA A 537 10.89 1.36 18.51
C ALA A 537 11.39 0.30 19.53
N SER A 538 12.44 -0.46 19.19
CA SER A 538 13.05 -1.41 20.12
C SER A 538 13.73 -0.68 21.28
N SER A 539 13.54 -1.18 22.50
CA SER A 539 14.21 -0.69 23.71
C SER A 539 15.74 -0.77 23.66
N VAL A 540 16.27 -1.65 22.82
CA VAL A 540 17.72 -1.86 22.64
C VAL A 540 18.32 -0.93 21.58
N PHE A 541 17.52 -0.07 20.95
CA PHE A 541 17.98 0.85 19.90
C PHE A 541 18.64 2.11 20.49
N PRO A 542 19.91 2.42 20.16
CA PRO A 542 20.68 3.52 20.78
C PRO A 542 20.39 4.92 20.21
N GLY A 543 19.38 5.09 19.36
CA GLY A 543 18.99 6.41 18.81
C GLY A 543 19.89 7.00 17.71
N SER A 544 20.82 6.24 17.11
CA SER A 544 21.80 6.75 16.13
C SER A 544 21.44 6.44 14.66
N ASN A 545 21.61 7.43 13.78
CA ASN A 545 21.48 7.24 12.32
C ASN A 545 22.49 6.22 11.77
N ALA A 546 23.73 6.24 12.25
CA ALA A 546 24.75 5.27 11.84
C ALA A 546 24.36 3.85 12.25
N PHE A 547 23.79 3.68 13.44
CA PHE A 547 23.32 2.38 13.91
C PHE A 547 22.13 1.87 13.09
N ARG A 548 21.21 2.77 12.67
CA ARG A 548 20.11 2.40 11.76
C ARG A 548 20.62 1.85 10.44
N THR A 549 21.63 2.50 9.85
CA THR A 549 22.28 2.01 8.62
C THR A 549 22.92 0.64 8.86
N GLN A 550 23.53 0.41 10.02
CA GLN A 550 24.09 -0.91 10.36
C GLN A 550 23.02 -2.01 10.48
N VAL A 551 21.82 -1.69 10.99
CA VAL A 551 20.67 -2.61 10.99
C VAL A 551 20.21 -2.89 9.57
N ALA A 552 20.03 -1.86 8.75
CA ALA A 552 19.60 -2.02 7.35
C ALA A 552 20.63 -2.75 6.47
N ASP A 553 21.94 -2.62 6.77
CA ASP A 553 23.02 -3.31 6.04
C ASP A 553 23.33 -4.70 6.62
N PHE A 554 22.70 -5.09 7.73
CA PHE A 554 22.92 -6.40 8.36
C PHE A 554 22.67 -7.59 7.42
N PRO A 555 21.67 -7.56 6.50
CA PRO A 555 21.45 -8.64 5.53
C PRO A 555 22.69 -9.01 4.71
N ARG A 556 23.67 -8.10 4.55
CA ARG A 556 24.97 -8.41 3.93
C ARG A 556 25.74 -9.55 4.63
N TYR A 557 25.52 -9.73 5.93
CA TYR A 557 26.20 -10.72 6.75
C TYR A 557 25.38 -11.99 6.98
N LEU A 558 24.14 -12.05 6.49
CA LEU A 558 23.33 -13.25 6.56
C LEU A 558 23.91 -14.33 5.63
N THR A 559 23.94 -15.55 6.14
CA THR A 559 24.09 -16.77 5.32
C THR A 559 22.83 -17.60 5.47
N THR A 560 22.62 -18.56 4.59
CA THR A 560 21.49 -19.48 4.67
C THR A 560 21.38 -20.15 6.05
N GLU A 561 22.51 -20.57 6.65
CA GLU A 561 22.53 -21.20 7.99
C GLU A 561 22.25 -20.19 9.11
N LEU A 562 22.78 -18.97 9.01
CA LEU A 562 22.53 -17.93 10.01
C LEU A 562 21.06 -17.52 10.01
N ASP A 563 20.48 -17.33 8.83
CA ASP A 563 19.07 -16.96 8.70
C ASP A 563 18.15 -18.08 9.21
N GLN A 564 18.42 -19.35 8.86
CA GLN A 564 17.68 -20.49 9.41
C GLN A 564 17.78 -20.62 10.94
N ALA A 565 18.95 -20.39 11.51
CA ALA A 565 19.14 -20.43 12.97
C ALA A 565 18.41 -19.28 13.68
N LEU A 566 18.43 -18.08 13.08
CA LEU A 566 17.69 -16.93 13.59
C LEU A 566 16.18 -17.12 13.47
N ASP A 567 15.71 -17.70 12.36
CA ASP A 567 14.30 -18.02 12.13
C ASP A 567 13.79 -19.06 13.12
N LYS A 568 14.55 -20.14 13.33
CA LYS A 568 14.25 -21.15 14.35
C LYS A 568 14.13 -20.52 15.74
N HIS A 569 15.10 -19.68 16.13
CA HIS A 569 15.04 -19.02 17.44
C HIS A 569 13.86 -18.03 17.54
N ALA A 570 13.53 -17.34 16.44
CA ALA A 570 12.37 -16.48 16.39
C ALA A 570 11.06 -17.26 16.59
N GLN A 571 10.94 -18.44 15.99
CA GLN A 571 9.79 -19.35 16.20
C GLN A 571 9.69 -19.84 17.65
N GLU A 572 10.81 -20.24 18.25
CA GLU A 572 10.87 -20.62 19.67
C GLU A 572 10.43 -19.47 20.57
N PHE A 573 10.96 -18.26 20.33
CA PHE A 573 10.57 -17.06 21.07
C PHE A 573 9.07 -16.75 20.96
N LEU A 574 8.49 -16.87 19.76
CA LEU A 574 7.05 -16.66 19.57
C LEU A 574 6.21 -17.70 20.32
N ALA A 575 6.62 -18.97 20.27
CA ALA A 575 5.96 -20.05 21.00
C ALA A 575 5.99 -19.81 22.51
N ASP A 576 7.13 -19.36 23.05
CA ASP A 576 7.29 -19.00 24.46
C ASP A 576 6.39 -17.83 24.89
N GLN A 577 6.08 -16.92 23.95
CA GLN A 577 5.14 -15.81 24.13
C GLN A 577 3.67 -16.20 23.88
N GLY A 578 3.38 -17.50 23.70
CA GLY A 578 2.02 -18.01 23.46
C GLY A 578 1.51 -17.83 22.03
N VAL A 579 2.39 -17.54 21.07
CA VAL A 579 2.09 -17.42 19.64
C VAL A 579 2.56 -18.68 18.93
N SER A 580 1.66 -19.66 18.79
CA SER A 580 1.92 -20.91 18.07
C SER A 580 1.20 -20.94 16.71
N GLY A 581 1.84 -21.53 15.70
CA GLY A 581 1.27 -21.73 14.36
C GLY A 581 1.34 -20.53 13.41
N GLU A 582 1.89 -19.39 13.83
CA GLU A 582 2.17 -18.26 12.95
C GLU A 582 3.60 -18.36 12.38
N PRO A 583 3.83 -18.02 11.10
CA PRO A 583 5.19 -17.86 10.59
C PRO A 583 5.88 -16.63 11.23
N SER A 584 7.21 -16.59 11.13
CA SER A 584 8.05 -15.50 11.65
C SER A 584 7.82 -14.23 10.84
N VAL A 585 7.77 -14.40 9.51
CA VAL A 585 7.50 -13.37 8.51
C VAL A 585 6.51 -13.93 7.50
N TRP A 586 5.63 -13.07 7.01
CA TRP A 586 4.70 -13.37 5.93
C TRP A 586 4.49 -12.09 5.13
N GLU A 587 4.22 -12.20 3.83
CA GLU A 587 3.82 -11.06 3.00
C GLU A 587 2.77 -11.48 1.95
N PRO A 588 1.90 -10.56 1.48
CA PRO A 588 0.92 -10.86 0.45
C PRO A 588 1.59 -11.21 -0.89
N PRO A 589 1.03 -12.14 -1.69
CA PRO A 589 1.57 -12.51 -2.98
C PRO A 589 1.74 -11.31 -3.93
N ALA A 590 2.87 -11.26 -4.64
CA ALA A 590 3.15 -10.20 -5.61
C ALA A 590 2.12 -10.16 -6.76
N ALA A 591 1.48 -11.28 -7.08
CA ALA A 591 0.46 -11.40 -8.14
C ALA A 591 -0.73 -10.43 -7.98
N VAL A 592 -1.00 -9.96 -6.76
CA VAL A 592 -2.06 -8.95 -6.51
C VAL A 592 -1.73 -7.62 -7.22
N LEU A 593 -0.45 -7.35 -7.46
CA LEU A 593 0.05 -6.17 -8.17
C LEU A 593 0.11 -6.34 -9.70
N ASP A 594 -0.23 -7.51 -10.25
CA ASP A 594 -0.09 -7.78 -11.67
C ASP A 594 -0.91 -6.81 -12.53
N GLY A 595 -0.30 -6.38 -13.64
CA GLY A 595 -0.87 -5.42 -14.59
C GLY A 595 -0.91 -3.97 -14.12
N LEU A 596 -0.31 -3.64 -12.96
CA LEU A 596 -0.19 -2.25 -12.49
C LEU A 596 1.15 -1.64 -12.93
N ASP A 597 1.09 -0.41 -13.42
CA ASP A 597 2.27 0.43 -13.64
C ASP A 597 2.67 1.11 -12.32
N LEU A 598 3.83 0.76 -11.78
CA LEU A 598 4.33 1.22 -10.49
C LEU A 598 5.73 1.83 -10.64
N PRO A 599 6.08 2.87 -9.86
CA PRO A 599 7.30 3.66 -10.07
C PRO A 599 8.59 2.97 -9.60
N GLY A 600 8.50 2.03 -8.67
CA GLY A 600 9.66 1.39 -8.05
C GLY A 600 10.11 0.11 -8.75
N ASP A 601 11.33 -0.32 -8.46
CA ASP A 601 11.88 -1.56 -9.01
C ASP A 601 11.08 -2.78 -8.55
N ASP A 602 10.92 -3.74 -9.45
CA ASP A 602 10.41 -5.07 -9.12
C ASP A 602 11.56 -5.96 -8.61
N PRO A 603 11.58 -6.33 -7.31
CA PRO A 603 12.63 -7.21 -6.77
C PRO A 603 12.74 -8.54 -7.51
N GLY A 604 11.64 -9.03 -8.10
CA GLY A 604 11.61 -10.29 -8.84
C GLY A 604 12.41 -10.29 -10.15
N LYS A 605 12.79 -9.10 -10.67
CA LYS A 605 13.61 -8.98 -11.89
C LYS A 605 15.11 -9.15 -11.64
N VAL A 606 15.56 -9.05 -10.39
CA VAL A 606 16.98 -9.17 -10.05
C VAL A 606 17.37 -10.64 -9.98
N LYS A 607 18.39 -11.03 -10.76
CA LYS A 607 18.93 -12.39 -10.70
C LYS A 607 19.74 -12.60 -9.42
N ILE A 608 19.24 -13.45 -8.53
CA ILE A 608 19.83 -13.73 -7.21
C ILE A 608 21.31 -14.18 -7.32
N GLU A 609 21.64 -14.99 -8.32
CA GLU A 609 23.02 -15.45 -8.56
C GLU A 609 24.01 -14.29 -8.79
N HIS A 610 23.58 -13.25 -9.51
CA HIS A 610 24.42 -12.07 -9.77
C HIS A 610 24.57 -11.21 -8.52
N LEU A 611 23.50 -11.11 -7.71
CA LEU A 611 23.54 -10.44 -6.42
C LEU A 611 24.53 -11.13 -5.47
N HIS A 612 24.43 -12.46 -5.33
CA HIS A 612 25.35 -13.23 -4.50
C HIS A 612 26.80 -13.02 -4.96
N ARG A 613 27.11 -13.21 -6.25
CA ARG A 613 28.46 -13.02 -6.80
C ARG A 613 29.04 -11.62 -6.49
N ALA A 614 28.25 -10.57 -6.66
CA ALA A 614 28.71 -9.20 -6.42
C ALA A 614 29.03 -8.92 -4.93
N VAL A 615 28.28 -9.53 -4.01
CA VAL A 615 28.43 -9.31 -2.56
C VAL A 615 29.50 -10.23 -1.97
N THR A 616 29.55 -11.50 -2.38
CA THR A 616 30.45 -12.51 -1.82
C THR A 616 31.78 -12.57 -2.54
N THR A 617 31.78 -12.73 -3.87
CA THR A 617 33.00 -12.96 -4.67
C THR A 617 33.74 -11.65 -4.91
N ASP A 618 33.02 -10.62 -5.33
CA ASP A 618 33.64 -9.34 -5.72
C ASP A 618 33.80 -8.37 -4.52
N GLY A 619 33.21 -8.70 -3.36
CA GLY A 619 33.31 -7.90 -2.13
C GLY A 619 32.74 -6.48 -2.23
N ILE A 620 31.91 -6.20 -3.24
CA ILE A 620 31.45 -4.84 -3.57
C ILE A 620 30.51 -4.31 -2.48
N LYS A 621 30.60 -3.03 -2.13
CA LYS A 621 29.68 -2.37 -1.18
C LYS A 621 28.24 -2.39 -1.72
N LEU A 622 27.23 -2.45 -0.84
CA LEU A 622 25.82 -2.60 -1.25
C LEU A 622 25.35 -1.50 -2.23
N GLY A 623 25.71 -0.23 -2.00
CA GLY A 623 25.35 0.87 -2.92
C GLY A 623 26.04 0.80 -4.29
N ALA A 624 27.20 0.17 -4.40
CA ALA A 624 27.83 -0.09 -5.69
C ALA A 624 27.24 -1.35 -6.36
N THR A 625 26.82 -2.34 -5.57
CA THR A 625 26.09 -3.52 -6.06
C THR A 625 24.75 -3.12 -6.68
N ALA A 626 23.99 -2.25 -5.99
CA ALA A 626 22.73 -1.70 -6.47
C ALA A 626 22.88 -1.03 -7.86
N ARG A 627 23.89 -0.15 -8.02
CA ARG A 627 24.21 0.47 -9.32
C ARG A 627 24.58 -0.55 -10.39
N ARG A 628 25.36 -1.57 -10.06
CA ARG A 628 25.77 -2.62 -11.02
C ARG A 628 24.59 -3.47 -11.49
N LEU A 629 23.63 -3.73 -10.62
CA LEU A 629 22.44 -4.52 -10.92
C LEU A 629 21.28 -3.67 -11.46
N ASN A 630 21.51 -2.36 -11.66
CA ASN A 630 20.51 -1.38 -12.07
C ASN A 630 19.23 -1.44 -11.20
N THR A 631 19.42 -1.43 -9.87
CA THR A 631 18.32 -1.41 -8.90
C THR A 631 18.64 -0.53 -7.68
N GLY A 632 17.66 -0.29 -6.82
CA GLY A 632 17.78 0.43 -5.55
C GLY A 632 18.57 -0.30 -4.45
N LEU A 633 19.16 0.49 -3.55
CA LEU A 633 19.88 -0.02 -2.37
C LEU A 633 18.98 -0.85 -1.45
N ASP A 634 17.75 -0.40 -1.22
CA ASP A 634 16.81 -1.10 -0.34
C ASP A 634 16.31 -2.41 -0.98
N THR A 635 16.23 -2.50 -2.31
CA THR A 635 15.96 -3.75 -3.03
C THR A 635 17.08 -4.77 -2.80
N VAL A 636 18.34 -4.34 -2.90
CA VAL A 636 19.49 -5.21 -2.60
C VAL A 636 19.45 -5.71 -1.15
N ARG A 637 19.13 -4.84 -0.18
CA ARG A 637 19.00 -5.23 1.23
C ARG A 637 17.90 -6.27 1.43
N TYR A 638 16.72 -6.04 0.87
CA TYR A 638 15.57 -6.96 0.94
C TYR A 638 15.89 -8.32 0.30
N LEU A 639 16.53 -8.34 -0.87
CA LEU A 639 16.87 -9.59 -1.56
C LEU A 639 17.94 -10.40 -0.80
N LEU A 640 18.89 -9.75 -0.14
CA LEU A 640 19.87 -10.46 0.72
C LEU A 640 19.22 -10.99 2.01
N GLU A 641 18.15 -10.35 2.47
CA GLU A 641 17.38 -10.77 3.64
C GLU A 641 16.45 -11.96 3.34
N THR A 642 15.84 -11.99 2.15
CA THR A 642 14.93 -13.07 1.72
C THR A 642 15.65 -14.23 1.02
N HIS A 643 16.78 -13.95 0.38
CA HIS A 643 17.62 -14.93 -0.29
C HIS A 643 19.08 -14.77 0.17
N PRO A 644 19.40 -15.10 1.44
CA PRO A 644 20.75 -14.99 1.94
C PRO A 644 21.70 -15.92 1.17
N PRO A 645 22.92 -15.47 0.84
CA PRO A 645 23.88 -16.29 0.11
C PRO A 645 24.26 -17.54 0.91
N PRO A 646 24.63 -18.64 0.22
CA PRO A 646 25.26 -19.76 0.89
C PRO A 646 26.56 -19.30 1.55
N PRO A 647 27.02 -19.99 2.60
CA PRO A 647 28.24 -19.62 3.30
C PRO A 647 29.40 -19.66 2.31
N PRO A 648 30.33 -18.68 2.37
CA PRO A 648 31.39 -18.58 1.38
C PRO A 648 32.20 -19.87 1.30
N VAL A 649 32.26 -20.46 0.11
CA VAL A 649 33.12 -21.61 -0.17
C VAL A 649 34.56 -21.12 -0.16
N ARG A 650 35.20 -21.26 1.00
CA ARG A 650 36.66 -21.19 1.23
C ARG A 650 37.35 -19.85 0.88
N SER A 651 37.55 -19.04 1.90
CA SER A 651 38.78 -18.26 2.11
C SER A 651 39.02 -18.16 3.61
N GLU A 652 40.08 -18.81 4.08
CA GLU A 652 40.75 -18.68 5.39
C GLU A 652 39.95 -18.02 6.53
N THR A 653 38.87 -18.67 6.98
CA THR A 653 38.39 -18.45 8.35
C THR A 653 39.50 -18.89 9.32
N THR A 654 39.73 -18.08 10.35
CA THR A 654 40.76 -18.29 11.38
C THR A 654 40.84 -19.78 11.77
N PRO A 655 42.04 -20.40 11.81
CA PRO A 655 42.21 -21.86 12.02
C PRO A 655 41.39 -22.45 13.18
N TYR A 656 41.13 -21.61 14.18
CA TYR A 656 40.43 -21.93 15.41
C TYR A 656 38.93 -22.27 15.25
N ASN A 657 38.20 -21.66 14.30
CA ASN A 657 36.77 -21.97 14.09
C ASN A 657 36.55 -23.23 13.25
N ARG A 658 37.49 -23.55 12.34
CA ARG A 658 37.41 -24.73 11.47
C ARG A 658 37.55 -26.04 12.24
N ALA A 659 38.49 -26.09 13.18
CA ALA A 659 38.67 -27.26 14.06
C ALA A 659 37.42 -27.52 14.91
N TYR A 660 36.77 -26.46 15.42
CA TYR A 660 35.57 -26.58 16.24
C TYR A 660 34.35 -27.07 15.45
N VAL A 661 34.06 -26.49 14.28
CA VAL A 661 32.93 -26.92 13.43
C VAL A 661 33.13 -28.35 12.92
N THR A 662 34.35 -28.69 12.47
CA THR A 662 34.68 -30.05 12.02
C THR A 662 34.55 -31.06 13.16
N ALA A 663 35.05 -30.73 14.35
CA ALA A 663 34.90 -31.58 15.52
C ALA A 663 33.45 -31.73 15.97
N LYS A 664 32.62 -30.69 15.89
CA LYS A 664 31.20 -30.75 16.27
C LYS A 664 30.39 -31.63 15.32
N ALA A 665 30.69 -31.58 14.02
CA ALA A 665 30.09 -32.49 13.03
C ALA A 665 30.50 -33.96 13.25
N ALA A 666 31.77 -34.20 13.62
CA ALA A 666 32.28 -35.53 13.90
C ALA A 666 31.89 -36.07 15.30
N LEU A 667 31.57 -35.17 16.24
CA LEU A 667 31.11 -35.48 17.60
C LEU A 667 29.70 -34.89 17.84
N PRO A 668 28.64 -35.48 17.26
CA PRO A 668 27.27 -35.22 17.70
C PRO A 668 27.10 -35.49 19.19
N ARG A 669 26.11 -34.86 19.84
CA ARG A 669 25.88 -34.98 21.28
C ARG A 669 25.85 -36.43 21.78
N GLU A 670 25.10 -37.28 21.07
CA GLU A 670 24.96 -38.71 21.40
C GLU A 670 26.28 -39.47 21.28
N ARG A 671 27.08 -39.16 20.27
CA ARG A 671 28.40 -39.78 20.06
C ARG A 671 29.39 -39.34 21.12
N LEU A 672 29.39 -38.07 21.49
CA LEU A 672 30.28 -37.57 22.55
C LEU A 672 29.88 -38.14 23.92
N LEU A 673 28.58 -38.27 24.21
CA LEU A 673 28.06 -38.97 25.38
C LEU A 673 28.50 -40.44 25.39
N GLU A 674 28.39 -41.14 24.27
CA GLU A 674 28.80 -42.53 24.16
C GLU A 674 30.30 -42.71 24.41
N LEU A 675 31.15 -41.94 23.73
CA LEU A 675 32.60 -42.02 23.86
C LEU A 675 33.07 -41.62 25.27
N TYR A 676 32.47 -40.56 25.85
CA TYR A 676 32.90 -40.00 27.12
C TYR A 676 32.28 -40.70 28.34
N GLU A 677 30.99 -41.05 28.35
CA GLU A 677 30.34 -41.67 29.51
C GLU A 677 30.32 -43.19 29.43
N ARG A 678 29.96 -43.77 28.28
CA ARG A 678 29.78 -45.23 28.14
C ARG A 678 31.09 -45.98 27.86
N GLN A 679 31.95 -45.40 27.02
CA GLN A 679 33.23 -46.00 26.65
C GLN A 679 34.40 -45.49 27.50
N HIS A 680 34.10 -44.62 28.48
CA HIS A 680 35.04 -44.05 29.45
C HIS A 680 36.29 -43.35 28.89
N MET A 681 36.33 -43.01 27.59
CA MET A 681 37.47 -42.36 26.97
C MET A 681 37.74 -40.96 27.56
N SER A 682 39.00 -40.55 27.61
CA SER A 682 39.35 -39.20 28.08
C SER A 682 39.07 -38.15 27.00
N LEU A 683 38.90 -36.89 27.39
CA LEU A 683 38.74 -35.79 26.41
C LEU A 683 39.94 -35.65 25.46
N SER A 684 41.13 -36.14 25.85
CA SER A 684 42.31 -36.15 24.98
C SER A 684 42.22 -37.25 23.92
N ASP A 685 41.82 -38.46 24.30
CA ASP A 685 41.71 -39.59 23.37
C ASP A 685 40.57 -39.36 22.36
N ILE A 686 39.47 -38.77 22.82
CA ILE A 686 38.39 -38.33 21.95
C ILE A 686 38.89 -37.26 20.98
N ALA A 687 39.69 -36.30 21.46
CA ALA A 687 40.25 -35.25 20.59
C ALA A 687 41.22 -35.80 19.53
N GLU A 688 42.02 -36.81 19.89
CA GLU A 688 42.90 -37.52 18.96
C GLU A 688 42.11 -38.28 17.90
N SER A 689 41.01 -38.96 18.28
CA SER A 689 40.15 -39.71 17.36
C SER A 689 39.51 -38.86 16.25
N VAL A 690 39.30 -37.56 16.51
CA VAL A 690 38.76 -36.60 15.54
C VAL A 690 39.78 -35.54 15.10
N SER A 691 41.07 -35.76 15.39
CA SER A 691 42.18 -34.89 14.98
C SER A 691 42.02 -33.41 15.37
N VAL A 692 41.53 -33.14 16.58
CA VAL A 692 41.40 -31.78 17.13
C VAL A 692 42.07 -31.67 18.50
N SER A 693 42.16 -30.46 19.06
CA SER A 693 42.74 -30.28 20.38
C SER A 693 41.75 -30.67 21.50
N ARG A 694 42.26 -31.17 22.63
CA ARG A 694 41.46 -31.41 23.86
C ARG A 694 40.58 -30.22 24.23
N GLN A 695 41.08 -29.01 24.04
CA GLN A 695 40.34 -27.77 24.34
C GLN A 695 39.10 -27.59 23.46
N VAL A 696 39.14 -28.07 22.21
CA VAL A 696 37.99 -28.06 21.30
C VAL A 696 36.93 -29.05 21.76
N VAL A 697 37.31 -30.30 22.08
CA VAL A 697 36.36 -31.31 22.60
C VAL A 697 35.79 -30.88 23.96
N GLY A 698 36.61 -30.35 24.87
CA GLY A 698 36.15 -29.82 26.15
C GLY A 698 35.29 -28.55 26.02
N ARG A 699 35.28 -27.89 24.87
CA ARG A 699 34.35 -26.79 24.55
C ARG A 699 33.04 -27.34 24.02
N ILE A 700 33.09 -28.29 23.08
CA ILE A 700 31.92 -29.02 22.57
C ILE A 700 31.15 -29.69 23.71
N ALA A 701 31.87 -30.32 24.66
CA ALA A 701 31.25 -30.94 25.82
C ALA A 701 30.46 -29.92 26.68
N ARG A 702 31.03 -28.73 26.91
CA ARG A 702 30.31 -27.64 27.59
C ARG A 702 29.13 -27.11 26.79
N ASP A 703 29.23 -27.09 25.45
CA ASP A 703 28.13 -26.65 24.58
C ASP A 703 26.98 -27.69 24.52
N TYR A 704 27.23 -28.95 24.90
CA TYR A 704 26.19 -29.99 25.06
C TYR A 704 25.73 -30.18 26.51
N ASP A 705 26.15 -29.31 27.42
CA ASP A 705 25.92 -29.38 28.87
C ASP A 705 26.35 -30.73 29.49
N LEU A 706 27.45 -31.30 29.01
CA LEU A 706 28.06 -32.50 29.57
C LEU A 706 28.82 -32.18 30.87
N THR A 707 28.53 -32.93 31.93
CA THR A 707 29.28 -32.86 33.19
C THR A 707 30.65 -33.51 33.01
N LEU A 708 31.70 -32.70 32.95
CA LEU A 708 33.07 -33.19 32.82
C LEU A 708 33.53 -33.79 34.15
N ARG A 709 34.10 -35.01 34.10
CA ARG A 709 34.74 -35.68 35.25
C ARG A 709 35.80 -34.76 35.86
N GLU A 710 35.83 -34.67 37.20
CA GLU A 710 36.79 -33.82 37.91
C GLU A 710 38.24 -34.20 37.55
N PRO A 711 39.15 -33.23 37.38
CA PRO A 711 40.54 -33.53 37.07
C PRO A 711 41.20 -34.27 38.24
N GLY A 712 41.47 -35.56 38.07
CA GLY A 712 42.29 -36.33 39.01
C GLY A 712 43.71 -35.75 39.09
N LEU A 713 44.08 -35.22 40.25
CA LEU A 713 45.43 -34.76 40.59
C LEU A 713 46.32 -35.97 40.94
N GLU A 714 46.80 -36.71 39.95
CA GLU A 714 47.85 -37.71 40.18
C GLU A 714 49.13 -37.32 39.44
N ALA A 715 50.03 -36.65 40.16
CA ALA A 715 51.41 -36.46 39.70
C ALA A 715 52.16 -37.79 39.83
N ARG A 716 52.51 -38.41 38.70
CA ARG A 716 53.21 -39.71 38.59
C ARG A 716 54.62 -39.77 39.22
N THR A 717 55.12 -38.75 39.91
CA THR A 717 56.43 -38.78 40.60
C THR A 717 56.48 -37.72 41.70
N ILE A 718 56.63 -38.14 42.95
CA ILE A 718 56.80 -37.25 44.12
C ILE A 718 58.30 -37.08 44.36
N ILE A 719 58.78 -35.83 44.41
CA ILE A 719 60.15 -35.54 44.90
C ILE A 719 60.05 -35.20 46.38
N GLU A 720 60.84 -35.86 47.21
CA GLU A 720 60.89 -35.59 48.64
C GLU A 720 61.58 -34.26 48.95
N ARG A 721 61.08 -33.58 49.99
CA ARG A 721 61.57 -32.26 50.45
C ARG A 721 63.06 -32.29 50.79
N ASP A 722 63.48 -33.33 51.51
CA ASP A 722 64.83 -33.40 52.07
C ASP A 722 65.89 -33.60 50.98
N TRP A 723 65.57 -34.42 49.97
CA TRP A 723 66.43 -34.60 48.80
C TRP A 723 66.58 -33.29 48.00
N LEU A 724 65.47 -32.60 47.73
CA LEU A 724 65.51 -31.35 46.96
C LEU A 724 66.24 -30.24 47.74
N HIS A 725 66.08 -30.18 49.06
CA HIS A 725 66.79 -29.25 49.92
C HIS A 725 68.30 -29.54 49.93
N ASP A 726 68.70 -30.81 50.09
CA ASP A 726 70.12 -31.17 50.06
C ASP A 726 70.76 -30.86 48.69
N GLN A 727 70.13 -31.25 47.59
CA GLN A 727 70.71 -31.04 46.27
C GLN A 727 70.72 -29.57 45.84
N TYR A 728 69.66 -28.82 46.13
CA TYR A 728 69.51 -27.42 45.70
C TYR A 728 70.12 -26.41 46.68
N VAL A 729 70.02 -26.63 47.99
CA VAL A 729 70.48 -25.68 49.03
C VAL A 729 71.88 -26.05 49.51
N ASN A 730 72.12 -27.29 49.93
CA ASN A 730 73.41 -27.71 50.51
C ASN A 730 74.48 -27.92 49.44
N LYS A 731 74.21 -28.74 48.42
CA LYS A 731 75.14 -29.06 47.31
C LYS A 731 75.16 -28.02 46.19
N ARG A 732 74.34 -26.98 46.32
CA ARG A 732 74.23 -25.81 45.44
C ARG A 732 73.97 -26.08 43.95
N ARG A 733 73.48 -27.26 43.56
CA ARG A 733 73.17 -27.63 42.17
C ARG A 733 72.01 -26.80 41.59
N THR A 734 71.93 -26.67 40.27
CA THR A 734 70.89 -25.84 39.61
C THR A 734 69.61 -26.63 39.35
N LEU A 735 68.44 -25.98 39.36
CA LEU A 735 67.16 -26.63 39.03
C LEU A 735 67.16 -27.25 37.61
N PRO A 736 67.80 -26.65 36.57
CA PRO A 736 68.04 -27.32 35.29
C PRO A 736 68.73 -28.67 35.37
N ASP A 737 69.80 -28.79 36.16
CA ASP A 737 70.54 -30.05 36.27
C ASP A 737 69.73 -31.12 37.01
N LEU A 738 69.04 -30.72 38.08
CA LEU A 738 68.17 -31.61 38.84
C LEU A 738 66.96 -32.07 38.02
N ALA A 739 66.41 -31.19 37.18
CA ALA A 739 65.31 -31.51 36.26
C ALA A 739 65.75 -32.51 35.18
N LYS A 740 66.98 -32.36 34.65
CA LYS A 740 67.55 -33.30 33.66
C LYS A 740 67.80 -34.69 34.27
N GLU A 741 68.29 -34.75 35.50
CA GLU A 741 68.57 -36.00 36.22
C GLU A 741 67.29 -36.74 36.63
N THR A 742 66.26 -36.02 37.06
CA THR A 742 64.97 -36.60 37.48
C THR A 742 63.98 -36.79 36.32
N GLY A 743 64.40 -36.54 35.07
CA GLY A 743 63.58 -36.76 33.87
C GLY A 743 62.36 -35.83 33.76
N MET A 744 62.39 -34.64 34.37
CA MET A 744 61.26 -33.72 34.41
C MET A 744 61.60 -32.30 33.96
N SER A 745 60.59 -31.46 33.80
CA SER A 745 60.82 -30.06 33.40
C SER A 745 61.29 -29.21 34.58
N THR A 746 62.11 -28.20 34.27
CA THR A 746 62.58 -27.20 35.25
C THR A 746 61.44 -26.46 35.95
N ALA A 747 60.34 -26.23 35.24
CA ALA A 747 59.13 -25.65 35.80
C ALA A 747 58.47 -26.58 36.84
N ASN A 748 58.56 -27.89 36.65
CA ASN A 748 58.06 -28.87 37.62
C ASN A 748 58.94 -28.92 38.88
N MET A 749 60.27 -28.83 38.73
CA MET A 749 61.19 -28.71 39.88
C MET A 749 61.05 -27.41 40.67
N ALA A 750 60.80 -26.28 39.99
CA ALA A 750 60.45 -25.04 40.69
C ALA A 750 59.12 -25.16 41.44
N ARG A 751 58.16 -25.93 40.91
CA ARG A 751 56.86 -26.17 41.56
C ARG A 751 57.03 -27.01 42.82
N TRP A 752 57.80 -28.10 42.78
CA TRP A 752 58.14 -28.91 43.95
C TRP A 752 58.93 -28.13 45.01
N ALA A 753 59.89 -27.28 44.61
CA ALA A 753 60.58 -26.40 45.55
C ALA A 753 59.60 -25.46 46.27
N LYS A 754 58.62 -24.92 45.56
CA LYS A 754 57.56 -24.09 46.15
C LYS A 754 56.62 -24.89 47.07
N THR A 755 56.22 -26.10 46.65
CA THR A 755 55.37 -27.01 47.46
C THR A 755 56.05 -27.37 48.79
N HIS A 756 57.37 -27.54 48.78
CA HIS A 756 58.17 -27.91 49.94
C HIS A 756 58.73 -26.71 50.73
N GLY A 757 58.36 -25.48 50.37
CA GLY A 757 58.83 -24.27 51.05
C GLY A 757 60.33 -24.01 50.94
N ILE A 758 61.00 -24.52 49.90
CA ILE A 758 62.43 -24.31 49.65
C ILE A 758 62.60 -22.97 48.90
N PRO A 759 63.35 -22.00 49.45
CA PRO A 759 63.50 -20.68 48.85
C PRO A 759 64.24 -20.77 47.51
N LEU A 760 63.57 -20.35 46.44
CA LEU A 760 64.14 -20.28 45.10
C LEU A 760 65.14 -19.12 45.03
N ARG A 761 66.36 -19.39 44.52
CA ARG A 761 67.33 -18.33 44.23
C ARG A 761 66.76 -17.37 43.19
N ALA A 762 67.00 -16.07 43.37
CA ALA A 762 66.52 -15.04 42.46
C ALA A 762 66.94 -15.32 41.00
N ARG A 763 66.00 -15.14 40.06
CA ARG A 763 66.27 -15.26 38.62
C ARG A 763 67.35 -14.24 38.23
N GLY A 764 68.48 -14.72 37.71
CA GLY A 764 69.60 -13.88 37.29
C GLY A 764 70.83 -13.93 38.20
N GLY A 765 70.95 -14.91 39.10
CA GLY A 765 72.22 -15.20 39.79
C GLY A 765 73.31 -15.56 38.77
N ALA A 766 74.20 -14.60 38.53
CA ALA A 766 75.22 -14.60 37.49
C ALA A 766 76.24 -15.75 37.65
N SER A 767 76.70 -16.29 36.52
CA SER A 767 78.03 -16.88 36.46
C SER A 767 79.04 -15.80 36.88
N HIS A 768 79.84 -16.11 37.89
CA HIS A 768 80.83 -15.24 38.51
C HIS A 768 81.85 -14.63 37.52
N SER A 769 81.95 -15.16 36.30
CA SER A 769 82.85 -14.72 35.22
C SER A 769 82.46 -13.40 34.53
N SER A 770 81.17 -13.09 34.37
CA SER A 770 80.71 -11.91 33.62
C SER A 770 80.69 -10.61 34.43
N ALA A 771 80.72 -10.69 35.78
CA ALA A 771 80.78 -9.52 36.66
C ALA A 771 82.22 -8.99 36.85
N LEU A 772 83.23 -9.87 36.76
CA LEU A 772 84.64 -9.49 36.88
C LEU A 772 85.13 -8.66 35.66
N GLY A 773 84.59 -8.89 34.46
CA GLY A 773 84.95 -8.11 33.27
C GLY A 773 84.37 -6.68 33.23
N ALA A 774 83.18 -6.46 33.82
CA ALA A 774 82.52 -5.15 33.80
C ALA A 774 83.17 -4.12 34.74
N ALA A 775 83.80 -4.57 35.83
CA ALA A 775 84.54 -3.72 36.76
C ALA A 775 85.88 -3.23 36.17
N ASP A 776 86.61 -4.12 35.48
CA ASP A 776 87.88 -3.80 34.79
C ASP A 776 87.67 -2.89 33.55
N ASP A 777 86.59 -3.10 32.79
CA ASP A 777 86.24 -2.27 31.64
C ASP A 777 85.87 -0.84 32.07
N ALA A 778 85.17 -0.67 33.20
CA ALA A 778 84.79 0.64 33.74
C ALA A 778 85.98 1.42 34.34
N ALA A 779 86.94 0.74 34.97
CA ALA A 779 88.12 1.39 35.57
C ALA A 779 89.05 2.04 34.52
N ASN A 780 89.13 1.46 33.33
CA ASN A 780 90.04 1.89 32.25
C ASN A 780 89.36 2.78 31.19
N ALA A 781 88.06 3.08 31.33
CA ALA A 781 87.31 3.88 30.37
C ALA A 781 87.35 5.40 30.69
N PRO A 782 87.16 6.26 29.67
CA PRO A 782 86.93 7.71 29.86
C PRO A 782 85.78 7.96 30.85
N GLU A 783 85.87 9.01 31.67
CA GLU A 783 84.87 9.34 32.71
C GLU A 783 83.43 9.32 32.16
N LEU A 784 83.25 9.80 30.92
CA LEU A 784 81.97 9.85 30.23
C LEU A 784 81.30 8.47 30.02
N LEU A 785 82.05 7.36 29.98
CA LEU A 785 81.53 6.03 29.65
C LEU A 785 81.42 5.09 30.86
N ARG A 786 82.08 5.41 31.98
CA ARG A 786 82.15 4.53 33.18
C ARG A 786 80.77 4.12 33.71
N PRO A 787 79.76 5.01 33.82
CA PRO A 787 78.45 4.63 34.36
C PRO A 787 77.72 3.59 33.50
N ALA A 788 77.88 3.66 32.16
CA ALA A 788 77.25 2.72 31.24
C ALA A 788 78.00 1.37 31.16
N LEU A 789 79.33 1.36 31.37
CA LEU A 789 80.17 0.15 31.36
C LEU A 789 80.11 -0.64 32.67
N ALA A 790 79.82 0.00 33.80
CA ALA A 790 79.69 -0.65 35.11
C ALA A 790 78.53 -1.67 35.19
N GLY A 791 77.55 -1.57 34.29
CA GLY A 791 76.41 -2.50 34.20
C GLY A 791 76.69 -3.69 33.28
N VAL A 792 76.15 -4.87 33.64
CA VAL A 792 76.24 -6.10 32.83
C VAL A 792 75.84 -5.84 31.37
N GLY A 793 76.71 -6.22 30.42
CA GLY A 793 76.50 -6.00 28.99
C GLY A 793 76.60 -4.54 28.52
N GLY A 794 77.21 -3.66 29.33
CA GLY A 794 77.37 -2.23 29.03
C GLY A 794 78.11 -1.95 27.72
N ARG A 795 79.18 -2.72 27.46
CA ARG A 795 79.99 -2.60 26.25
C ARG A 795 79.21 -2.89 24.97
N GLU A 796 78.50 -4.02 24.92
CA GLU A 796 77.68 -4.42 23.77
C GLU A 796 76.58 -3.39 23.47
N ARG A 797 76.03 -2.74 24.51
CA ARG A 797 75.06 -1.64 24.33
C ARG A 797 75.70 -0.40 23.70
N LEU A 798 76.88 0.01 24.17
CA LEU A 798 77.61 1.16 23.62
C LEU A 798 78.05 0.93 22.17
N GLU A 799 78.53 -0.28 21.84
CA GLU A 799 78.90 -0.67 20.47
C GLU A 799 77.67 -0.65 19.54
N ARG A 800 76.52 -1.15 20.00
CA ARG A 800 75.26 -1.07 19.24
C ARG A 800 74.75 0.35 19.07
N PHE A 801 74.94 1.22 20.06
CA PHE A 801 74.62 2.64 19.95
C PHE A 801 75.47 3.31 18.86
N VAL A 802 76.79 3.08 18.84
CA VAL A 802 77.70 3.59 17.80
C VAL A 802 77.37 3.03 16.42
N ALA A 803 76.94 1.77 16.33
CA ALA A 803 76.49 1.20 15.07
C ALA A 803 75.16 1.81 14.60
N ALA A 804 74.22 2.04 15.53
CA ALA A 804 72.92 2.64 15.23
C ALA A 804 73.02 4.09 14.75
N SER A 805 74.02 4.86 15.18
CA SER A 805 74.17 6.28 14.80
C SER A 805 74.47 6.51 13.31
N ARG A 806 74.78 5.45 12.56
CA ARG A 806 75.03 5.50 11.10
C ARG A 806 73.77 5.42 10.25
N PHE A 807 72.59 5.23 10.87
CA PHE A 807 71.33 5.04 10.17
C PHE A 807 70.41 6.25 10.36
N SER A 808 69.48 6.45 9.42
CA SER A 808 68.51 7.55 9.46
C SER A 808 67.36 7.32 10.44
N THR A 809 67.11 6.08 10.88
CA THR A 809 66.10 5.72 11.88
C THR A 809 66.55 4.52 12.72
N LEU A 810 66.03 4.41 13.96
CA LEU A 810 66.26 3.23 14.81
C LEU A 810 65.62 1.95 14.26
N THR A 811 64.57 2.07 13.44
CA THR A 811 63.96 0.94 12.75
C THR A 811 64.92 0.31 11.73
N ALA A 812 65.53 1.15 10.87
CA ALA A 812 66.52 0.69 9.90
C ALA A 812 67.79 0.13 10.58
N ALA A 813 68.24 0.76 11.68
CA ALA A 813 69.36 0.27 12.47
C ALA A 813 69.07 -1.12 13.06
N ALA A 814 67.88 -1.33 13.62
CA ALA A 814 67.49 -2.60 14.24
C ALA A 814 67.45 -3.76 13.22
N GLU A 815 66.87 -3.50 12.04
CA GLU A 815 66.80 -4.47 10.94
C GLU A 815 68.21 -4.86 10.47
N LYS A 816 69.11 -3.88 10.28
CA LYS A 816 70.47 -4.15 9.80
C LYS A 816 71.36 -4.82 10.86
N LEU A 817 71.10 -4.58 12.14
CA LEU A 817 71.79 -5.20 13.27
C LEU A 817 71.21 -6.58 13.66
N GLY A 818 70.13 -7.03 13.01
CA GLY A 818 69.51 -8.33 13.28
C GLY A 818 68.86 -8.43 14.66
N ILE A 819 68.43 -7.31 15.24
CA ILE A 819 67.81 -7.25 16.57
C ILE A 819 66.43 -6.62 16.51
N HIS A 820 65.52 -7.03 17.38
CA HIS A 820 64.18 -6.46 17.44
C HIS A 820 64.23 -4.97 17.83
N GLN A 821 63.49 -4.11 17.13
CA GLN A 821 63.50 -2.65 17.33
C GLN A 821 63.28 -2.25 18.79
N PHE A 822 62.32 -2.89 19.47
CA PHE A 822 62.04 -2.64 20.88
C PHE A 822 63.26 -2.89 21.79
N THR A 823 64.08 -3.89 21.47
CA THR A 823 65.30 -4.22 22.21
C THR A 823 66.35 -3.13 22.05
N LEU A 824 66.57 -2.65 20.82
CA LEU A 824 67.51 -1.55 20.54
C LEU A 824 67.08 -0.24 21.22
N VAL A 825 65.79 0.10 21.18
CA VAL A 825 65.24 1.28 21.86
C VAL A 825 65.44 1.21 23.37
N ASN A 826 65.18 0.06 23.99
CA ASN A 826 65.39 -0.12 25.43
C ASN A 826 66.88 -0.05 25.83
N GLN A 827 67.77 -0.57 24.98
CA GLN A 827 69.22 -0.45 25.20
C GLN A 827 69.68 1.00 25.16
N ILE A 828 69.24 1.79 24.16
CA ILE A 828 69.59 3.21 24.04
C ILE A 828 69.00 4.02 25.21
N ASN A 829 67.72 3.82 25.54
CA ASN A 829 67.09 4.49 26.68
C ASN A 829 67.74 4.11 28.03
N ARG A 830 68.39 2.95 28.10
CA ARG A 830 69.17 2.56 29.28
C ARG A 830 70.50 3.29 29.33
N ILE A 831 71.23 3.43 28.22
CA ILE A 831 72.45 4.24 28.16
C ILE A 831 72.14 5.70 28.49
N GLU A 832 71.09 6.28 27.91
CA GLU A 832 70.66 7.66 28.22
C GLU A 832 70.40 7.86 29.72
N ARG A 833 69.81 6.86 30.40
CA ARG A 833 69.58 6.91 31.85
C ARG A 833 70.85 6.71 32.67
N GLU A 834 71.70 5.77 32.27
CA GLU A 834 72.96 5.46 32.96
C GLU A 834 73.95 6.64 32.85
N LEU A 835 73.97 7.35 31.71
CA LEU A 835 74.81 8.53 31.50
C LEU A 835 74.14 9.85 31.90
N ALA A 836 72.83 9.86 32.15
CA ALA A 836 72.00 11.06 32.31
C ALA A 836 72.09 12.06 31.14
N LEU A 837 72.28 11.56 29.91
CA LEU A 837 72.42 12.33 28.68
C LEU A 837 71.35 11.94 27.66
N LYS A 838 71.03 12.83 26.73
CA LYS A 838 70.23 12.53 25.54
C LYS A 838 71.16 12.29 24.38
N LEU A 839 71.02 11.15 23.69
CA LEU A 839 71.98 10.73 22.66
C LEU A 839 71.47 10.94 21.22
N PHE A 840 70.15 10.95 21.02
CA PHE A 840 69.54 11.17 19.70
C PHE A 840 68.41 12.20 19.75
N ILE A 841 68.36 13.05 18.73
CA ILE A 841 67.14 13.74 18.30
C ILE A 841 66.32 12.73 17.49
N ARG A 842 65.09 12.44 17.92
CA ARG A 842 64.25 11.40 17.32
C ARG A 842 63.80 11.79 15.92
N ALA A 843 63.73 10.82 15.02
CA ALA A 843 63.26 11.05 13.66
C ALA A 843 61.77 11.46 13.65
N GLU A 844 61.45 12.51 12.88
CA GLU A 844 60.09 12.97 12.60
C GLU A 844 59.78 12.77 11.11
N ARG A 845 58.51 12.93 10.71
CA ARG A 845 58.09 12.68 9.32
C ARG A 845 58.85 13.60 8.35
N GLY A 846 59.78 13.05 7.58
CA GLY A 846 60.61 13.78 6.63
C GLY A 846 61.94 14.32 7.18
N ARG A 847 62.29 14.04 8.46
CA ARG A 847 63.57 14.42 9.07
C ARG A 847 64.27 13.18 9.68
N PRO A 848 65.49 12.81 9.23
CA PRO A 848 66.21 11.66 9.79
C PRO A 848 66.64 11.92 11.24
N MET A 849 66.86 10.86 12.02
CA MET A 849 67.43 11.00 13.36
C MET A 849 68.83 11.59 13.30
N GLN A 850 69.19 12.44 14.27
CA GLN A 850 70.50 13.07 14.38
C GLN A 850 71.07 12.81 15.77
N LEU A 851 72.40 12.72 15.88
CA LEU A 851 73.07 12.73 17.17
C LEU A 851 72.91 14.13 17.80
N THR A 852 72.75 14.17 19.11
CA THR A 852 72.92 15.40 19.90
C THR A 852 74.42 15.66 20.10
N ASP A 853 74.80 16.87 20.52
CA ASP A 853 76.20 17.19 20.86
C ASP A 853 76.78 16.21 21.89
N ASP A 854 75.98 15.79 22.88
CA ASP A 854 76.36 14.76 23.84
C ASP A 854 76.44 13.36 23.21
N GLY A 855 75.58 13.06 22.24
CA GLY A 855 75.62 11.84 21.45
C GLY A 855 76.89 11.71 20.62
N GLU A 856 77.36 12.79 20.00
CA GLU A 856 78.63 12.85 19.28
C GLU A 856 79.82 12.63 20.23
N ARG A 857 79.83 13.31 21.39
CA ARG A 857 80.86 13.12 22.42
C ARG A 857 80.95 11.67 22.92
N VAL A 858 79.82 10.99 23.10
CA VAL A 858 79.78 9.58 23.50
C VAL A 858 80.24 8.66 22.36
N VAL A 859 79.86 8.94 21.11
CA VAL A 859 80.34 8.18 19.94
C VAL A 859 81.86 8.30 19.81
N ASP A 860 82.41 9.50 19.96
CA ASP A 860 83.85 9.74 19.88
C ASP A 860 84.60 9.09 21.03
N ALA A 861 84.07 9.17 22.27
CA ALA A 861 84.64 8.49 23.42
C ALA A 861 84.67 6.95 23.24
N VAL A 862 83.60 6.35 22.68
CA VAL A 862 83.56 4.90 22.41
C VAL A 862 84.51 4.50 21.28
N ARG A 863 84.67 5.34 20.24
CA ARG A 863 85.60 5.09 19.13
C ARG A 863 87.07 5.24 19.54
N ALA A 864 87.37 6.20 20.42
CA ALA A 864 88.70 6.41 20.96
C ALA A 864 89.11 5.31 21.97
N TYR A 865 88.13 4.70 22.63
CA TYR A 865 88.33 3.59 23.55
C TYR A 865 88.62 2.28 22.80
N LYS A 866 89.90 2.01 22.51
CA LYS A 866 90.38 0.72 21.96
C LYS A 866 90.77 -0.24 23.10
N PRO A 867 90.10 -1.39 23.26
CA PRO A 867 90.47 -2.38 24.27
C PRO A 867 91.74 -3.15 23.86
N ARG A 868 92.63 -3.43 24.83
CA ARG A 868 93.75 -4.37 24.65
C ARG A 868 93.19 -5.74 24.26
N GLY A 869 93.69 -6.29 23.15
CA GLY A 869 93.15 -7.48 22.51
C GLY A 869 93.21 -8.76 23.35
N ARG A 870 92.26 -9.66 23.09
CA ARG A 870 92.40 -11.09 23.33
C ARG A 870 92.30 -11.82 22.00
N LYS A 871 93.24 -12.75 21.80
CA LYS A 871 93.23 -13.80 20.79
C LYS A 871 92.05 -14.73 20.98
#